data_AF-A0AB36IWU6-F1
#
_entry.id   AF-A0AB36IWU6-F1
#
_cell.length_a   1.000
_cell.length_b   1.000
_cell.length_c   1.000
_cell.angle_alpha   90.00
_cell.angle_beta   90.00
_cell.angle_gamma   90.00
#
_symmetry.space_group_name_H-M   'P 1'
#
loop_
_entity.id
_entity.type
_entity.pdbx_description
1 polymer ?
#
loop_
_entity_poly.entity_id
_entity_poly.type
_entity_poly.pdbx_seq_one_letter_code
_entity_poly.pdbx_strand_id
1 'polypeptide(L)'
;MVVFAGEALDTSRLRGWYPGERAHAPALINMYGTTETTVHLTYLELTAAHAAHKPSPIGVPLGNMRVFVLDAGLCPVPVGVLGELYVAGAGVARGYRGRAALTATRFVACPFVDAETPGIRMYRTGDVGRWTAHGELEFVGRADQQVKIRGFRVEPGEVEAVLAAHPAVAHAVVIARSAPHAADDVADTHLVGYVVLKSPAADPGAPAALAADIRRYAATRLPEFMVPAAVMVLSALPLTAHGKLDRRALPAPEFVSEAAYRGPRDPREEVLATLFAEVLGTDRVGIDDGFFALGGHSLSATRLVARIRTELGIEIPIRAIFDAPTIAQLTQWLATHSGHQTRAPLMPRQRPPRLPLSFAQTRLWFIYKYEGPSATYNIPLAIRFTGTLDTAALTAAIGDIVARHESLRTVFAEADGSPWQQILPAEKVAPPVVAGEVSGGQELAEAVAAAAEHRFDLATQIPIRATLLRVSATEHLVVLVIHHIAGDGASVVPLARDLATTYAARRAGRLPTWSPLPVQYADYTLWQREVLGREDDPDSVLSQQLAYWRRELSGVPEQISLPFDRPRPAERSFRGEVVSFAIDPLLRDQIEQLARETGTTTSMVLQAALAVLLRKLGAGDDIAIGGPIAGRTDEALTDLIGFFANTWVLRVATSGNPPFRQLLEQVAGKALAAYENQDAPFERLVDSLNLSRSTAHHPLFQVSLALQNNPLPKVEFPGLGVDVLPASTHTAKFDLSINLFELPPMPGEPQPIPGTIEYATDLFNHDTVEKFASHYVRILDAVSVDPERRIDQIEIIDAIERDQVVNRWNDTATPIPQATVPELFAAQAARTPDAPAINDDNETLTYRQLDARANHLAARLTTYGARPETIVAVALPRSTRLVTALLAISKTGAAYLPIDPNYPSERTVSHDTTTTRAP
;
A
#
# COMPACT_ATOMS: atom_id res chain seq x y z
N MET A 1 -23.90 7.08 4.72
CA MET A 1 -23.93 7.67 6.08
C MET A 1 -22.61 8.38 6.29
N VAL A 2 -22.63 9.62 6.75
CA VAL A 2 -21.44 10.43 7.04
C VAL A 2 -21.50 10.81 8.51
N VAL A 3 -20.44 10.48 9.25
CA VAL A 3 -20.34 10.78 10.69
C VAL A 3 -19.35 11.93 10.88
N PHE A 4 -19.82 13.01 11.50
CA PHE A 4 -19.03 14.13 11.97
C PHE A 4 -18.75 13.93 13.44
N ALA A 5 -17.51 14.12 13.86
CA ALA A 5 -17.12 14.03 15.26
C ALA A 5 -15.81 14.79 15.50
N GLY A 6 -15.48 15.00 16.77
CA GLY A 6 -14.17 15.53 17.17
C GLY A 6 -14.09 17.05 17.22
N GLU A 7 -14.91 17.80 16.48
CA GLU A 7 -14.94 19.27 16.52
C GLU A 7 -16.37 19.82 16.57
N ALA A 8 -16.50 21.11 16.94
CA ALA A 8 -17.79 21.79 16.91
C ALA A 8 -18.23 21.95 15.45
N LEU A 9 -19.24 21.20 15.07
CA LEU A 9 -19.74 21.20 13.70
C LEU A 9 -20.48 22.51 13.41
N ASP A 10 -20.03 23.23 12.38
CA ASP A 10 -20.78 24.30 11.75
C ASP A 10 -21.82 23.71 10.80
N THR A 11 -23.01 23.45 11.33
CA THR A 11 -24.12 22.83 10.60
C THR A 11 -24.53 23.64 9.36
N SER A 12 -24.25 24.95 9.32
CA SER A 12 -24.59 25.78 8.17
C SER A 12 -23.82 25.39 6.89
N ARG A 13 -22.64 24.76 7.02
CA ARG A 13 -21.83 24.27 5.90
C ARG A 13 -22.42 23.03 5.22
N LEU A 14 -23.41 22.39 5.84
CA LEU A 14 -24.02 21.15 5.33
C LEU A 14 -25.26 21.39 4.46
N ARG A 15 -25.59 22.65 4.15
CA ARG A 15 -26.69 23.00 3.23
C ARG A 15 -26.48 22.34 1.87
N GLY A 16 -27.56 21.77 1.33
CA GLY A 16 -27.55 21.00 0.09
C GLY A 16 -27.22 19.52 0.29
N TRP A 17 -26.88 19.08 1.51
CA TRP A 17 -26.53 17.70 1.83
C TRP A 17 -27.48 17.06 2.85
N TYR A 18 -28.44 17.80 3.39
CA TYR A 18 -29.37 17.24 4.36
C TYR A 18 -30.29 16.17 3.72
N PRO A 19 -30.69 15.15 4.48
CA PRO A 19 -31.69 14.19 4.04
C PRO A 19 -32.94 14.91 3.50
N GLY A 20 -33.31 14.61 2.25
CA GLY A 20 -34.43 15.25 1.55
C GLY A 20 -34.09 16.42 0.63
N GLU A 21 -32.86 16.96 0.66
CA GLU A 21 -32.44 18.05 -0.24
C GLU A 21 -31.88 17.56 -1.59
N ARG A 22 -31.56 16.26 -1.71
CA ARG A 22 -31.12 15.58 -2.95
C ARG A 22 -31.63 14.14 -3.02
N ALA A 23 -31.77 13.61 -4.24
CA ALA A 23 -32.28 12.25 -4.51
C ALA A 23 -31.48 11.12 -3.82
N HIS A 24 -30.22 11.36 -3.46
CA HIS A 24 -29.32 10.41 -2.77
C HIS A 24 -28.53 11.06 -1.64
N ALA A 25 -29.14 11.98 -0.87
CA ALA A 25 -28.47 12.59 0.28
C ALA A 25 -28.10 11.52 1.33
N PRO A 26 -26.83 11.48 1.83
CA PRO A 26 -26.44 10.55 2.86
C PRO A 26 -27.08 10.93 4.21
N ALA A 27 -27.33 9.95 5.08
CA ALA A 27 -27.60 10.24 6.49
C ALA A 27 -26.39 10.96 7.09
N LEU A 28 -26.60 12.16 7.64
CA LEU A 28 -25.58 13.01 8.26
C LEU A 28 -25.72 12.86 9.77
N ILE A 29 -24.65 12.48 10.47
CA ILE A 29 -24.70 12.16 11.89
C ILE A 29 -23.63 12.96 12.61
N ASN A 30 -23.99 13.75 13.62
CA ASN A 30 -23.03 14.36 14.52
C ASN A 30 -22.89 13.50 15.78
N MET A 31 -21.68 13.07 16.10
CA MET A 31 -21.37 12.32 17.31
C MET A 31 -20.33 13.06 18.12
N TYR A 32 -20.52 13.11 19.43
CA TYR A 32 -19.55 13.68 20.36
C TYR A 32 -19.05 12.60 21.30
N GLY A 33 -17.77 12.67 21.64
CA GLY A 33 -17.15 11.79 22.60
C GLY A 33 -15.74 12.22 22.95
N THR A 34 -15.24 11.68 24.06
CA THR A 34 -13.84 11.81 24.47
C THR A 34 -13.17 10.43 24.45
N THR A 35 -11.85 10.38 24.33
CA THR A 35 -11.10 9.11 24.39
C THR A 35 -11.37 8.37 25.70
N GLU A 36 -11.53 9.11 26.80
CA GLU A 36 -11.82 8.60 28.14
C GLU A 36 -13.25 8.03 28.29
N THR A 37 -14.11 8.23 27.29
CA THR A 37 -15.48 7.72 27.21
C THR A 37 -15.69 6.72 26.07
N THR A 38 -14.60 6.20 25.49
CA THR A 38 -14.60 5.18 24.43
C THR A 38 -15.24 5.66 23.12
N VAL A 39 -14.49 6.46 22.36
CA VAL A 39 -14.83 6.95 21.00
C VAL A 39 -15.97 7.98 20.98
N HIS A 40 -17.21 7.56 21.19
CA HIS A 40 -18.39 8.41 21.13
C HIS A 40 -19.32 8.14 22.33
N LEU A 41 -19.97 9.20 22.82
CA LEU A 41 -20.89 9.15 23.95
C LEU A 41 -22.28 9.72 23.62
N THR A 42 -22.40 10.59 22.62
CA THR A 42 -23.70 11.05 22.12
C THR A 42 -23.86 10.85 20.61
N TYR A 43 -25.12 10.88 20.17
CA TYR A 43 -25.55 10.70 18.78
C TYR A 43 -26.63 11.73 18.42
N LEU A 44 -26.50 12.33 17.23
CA LEU A 44 -27.52 13.17 16.60
C LEU A 44 -27.59 12.90 15.11
N GLU A 45 -28.76 12.54 14.59
CA GLU A 45 -29.01 12.57 13.15
C GLU A 45 -29.41 13.98 12.71
N LEU A 46 -28.65 14.55 11.77
CA LEU A 46 -28.80 15.92 11.33
C LEU A 46 -29.83 16.02 10.21
N THR A 47 -30.88 16.79 10.49
CA THR A 47 -31.88 17.23 9.50
C THR A 47 -31.68 18.69 9.11
N ALA A 48 -32.34 19.14 8.04
CA ALA A 48 -32.30 20.53 7.59
C ALA A 48 -32.71 21.56 8.67
N ALA A 49 -33.47 21.14 9.70
CA ALA A 49 -33.80 21.97 10.85
C ALA A 49 -32.57 22.44 11.65
N HIS A 50 -31.46 21.69 11.58
CA HIS A 50 -30.22 22.02 12.30
C HIS A 50 -29.33 23.01 11.55
N ALA A 51 -29.64 23.36 10.30
CA ALA A 51 -28.80 24.19 9.42
C ALA A 51 -28.57 25.64 9.92
N ALA A 52 -29.35 26.09 10.89
CA ALA A 52 -29.25 27.41 11.51
C ALA A 52 -28.94 27.36 13.02
N HIS A 53 -28.66 26.17 13.57
CA HIS A 53 -28.52 25.98 15.01
C HIS A 53 -27.14 26.41 15.50
N LYS A 54 -27.11 27.34 16.46
CA LYS A 54 -25.90 27.71 17.22
C LYS A 54 -26.27 27.85 18.69
N PRO A 55 -25.55 27.22 19.64
CA PRO A 55 -24.30 26.44 19.51
C PRO A 55 -24.46 25.02 18.90
N SER A 56 -23.34 24.32 18.68
CA SER A 56 -23.29 23.04 17.94
C SER A 56 -24.05 21.92 18.69
N PRO A 57 -25.10 21.32 18.10
CA PRO A 57 -25.87 20.29 18.77
C PRO A 57 -25.14 18.95 18.68
N ILE A 58 -24.98 18.29 19.83
CA ILE A 58 -24.27 17.01 19.95
C ILE A 58 -25.22 15.85 20.31
N GLY A 59 -26.52 16.12 20.44
CA GLY A 59 -27.57 15.09 20.49
C GLY A 59 -27.77 14.47 21.86
N VAL A 60 -28.11 13.18 21.86
CA VAL A 60 -28.50 12.43 23.06
C VAL A 60 -27.49 11.34 23.41
N PRO A 61 -27.38 10.91 24.68
CA PRO A 61 -26.46 9.86 25.10
C PRO A 61 -26.74 8.54 24.41
N LEU A 62 -25.67 7.82 24.05
CA LEU A 62 -25.74 6.44 23.58
C LEU A 62 -26.21 5.49 24.70
N GLY A 63 -26.63 4.28 24.32
CA GLY A 63 -27.07 3.25 25.27
C GLY A 63 -26.04 2.97 26.37
N ASN A 64 -26.52 2.80 27.61
CA ASN A 64 -25.70 2.59 28.81
C ASN A 64 -24.74 3.74 29.18
N MET A 65 -24.95 4.93 28.63
CA MET A 65 -24.27 6.17 29.02
C MET A 65 -25.24 7.11 29.76
N ARG A 66 -24.70 7.91 30.67
CA ARG A 66 -25.40 9.01 31.34
C ARG A 66 -24.56 10.27 31.23
N VAL A 67 -25.18 11.38 30.83
CA VAL A 67 -24.52 12.68 30.74
C VAL A 67 -25.19 13.65 31.69
N PHE A 68 -24.39 14.32 32.51
CA PHE A 68 -24.83 15.33 33.46
C PHE A 68 -24.21 16.68 33.09
N VAL A 69 -25.00 17.74 33.16
CA VAL A 69 -24.51 19.12 33.06
C VAL A 69 -24.49 19.67 34.48
N LEU A 70 -23.30 19.89 35.02
CA LEU A 70 -23.11 20.22 36.44
C LEU A 70 -22.46 21.60 36.63
N ASP A 71 -22.77 22.24 37.75
CA ASP A 71 -22.04 23.42 38.21
C ASP A 71 -20.75 23.06 38.97
N ALA A 72 -20.03 24.07 39.46
CA ALA A 72 -18.79 23.90 40.21
C ALA A 72 -18.96 23.14 41.55
N GLY A 73 -20.20 23.04 42.07
CA GLY A 73 -20.56 22.28 43.26
C GLY A 73 -20.93 20.82 42.98
N LEU A 74 -20.82 20.36 41.73
CA LEU A 74 -21.33 19.06 41.25
C LEU A 74 -22.85 18.93 41.40
N CYS A 75 -23.59 20.04 41.36
CA CYS A 75 -25.05 20.04 41.34
C CYS A 75 -25.55 20.11 39.88
N PRO A 76 -26.59 19.33 39.50
CA PRO A 76 -27.20 19.44 38.19
C PRO A 76 -27.78 20.84 37.96
N VAL A 77 -27.48 21.43 36.80
CA VAL A 77 -28.04 22.73 36.42
C VAL A 77 -29.39 22.56 35.71
N PRO A 78 -30.31 23.54 35.79
CA PRO A 78 -31.57 23.51 35.05
C PRO A 78 -31.37 23.45 33.52
N VAL A 79 -32.38 22.93 32.81
CA VAL A 79 -32.41 22.94 31.33
C VAL A 79 -32.21 24.37 30.81
N GLY A 80 -31.34 24.52 29.80
CA GLY A 80 -30.95 25.80 29.20
C GLY A 80 -29.76 26.50 29.87
N VAL A 81 -29.35 26.07 31.07
CA VAL A 81 -28.22 26.65 31.82
C VAL A 81 -26.92 25.96 31.42
N LEU A 82 -25.85 26.75 31.25
CA LEU A 82 -24.51 26.23 30.96
C LEU A 82 -23.91 25.59 32.20
N GLY A 83 -23.29 24.42 32.02
CA GLY A 83 -22.48 23.75 33.02
C GLY A 83 -21.45 22.84 32.36
N GLU A 84 -20.58 22.26 33.17
CA GLU A 84 -19.57 21.33 32.69
C GLU A 84 -20.18 19.94 32.47
N LEU A 85 -19.78 19.26 31.40
CA LEU A 85 -20.27 17.94 31.04
C LEU A 85 -19.55 16.84 31.83
N TYR A 86 -20.31 16.00 32.50
CA TYR A 86 -19.85 14.81 33.21
C TYR A 86 -20.51 13.56 32.64
N VAL A 87 -19.74 12.48 32.50
CA VAL A 87 -20.20 11.27 31.82
C VAL A 87 -20.03 10.06 32.73
N ALA A 88 -21.09 9.29 32.93
CA ALA A 88 -21.06 8.02 33.67
C ALA A 88 -21.59 6.88 32.80
N GLY A 89 -21.29 5.63 33.17
CA GLY A 89 -21.80 4.45 32.48
C GLY A 89 -20.70 3.60 31.82
N ALA A 90 -21.13 2.70 30.94
CA ALA A 90 -20.27 1.62 30.41
C ALA A 90 -19.09 2.11 29.56
N GLY A 91 -19.19 3.30 28.96
CA GLY A 91 -18.13 3.89 28.14
C GLY A 91 -16.97 4.50 28.91
N VAL A 92 -17.12 4.73 30.22
CA VAL A 92 -16.09 5.40 31.01
C VAL A 92 -14.90 4.46 31.18
N ALA A 93 -13.74 4.89 30.68
CA ALA A 93 -12.51 4.12 30.69
C ALA A 93 -11.99 3.85 32.11
N ARG A 94 -11.01 2.95 32.22
CA ARG A 94 -10.35 2.63 33.50
C ARG A 94 -9.68 3.86 34.13
N GLY A 95 -9.03 4.70 33.31
CA GLY A 95 -8.23 5.83 33.74
C GLY A 95 -6.98 6.01 32.87
N TYR A 96 -6.10 6.93 33.24
CA TYR A 96 -4.83 7.18 32.55
C TYR A 96 -3.73 6.22 33.02
N ARG A 97 -3.06 5.53 32.08
CA ARG A 97 -2.02 4.53 32.39
C ARG A 97 -0.86 5.17 33.16
N GLY A 98 -0.52 4.61 34.32
CA GLY A 98 0.59 5.09 35.15
C GLY A 98 0.38 6.47 35.80
N ARG A 99 -0.82 7.04 35.72
CA ARG A 99 -1.13 8.42 36.15
C ARG A 99 -2.31 8.43 37.12
N ALA A 100 -2.12 7.79 38.27
CA ALA A 100 -3.18 7.61 39.27
C ALA A 100 -3.71 8.95 39.84
N ALA A 101 -2.83 9.93 40.08
CA ALA A 101 -3.22 11.25 40.57
C ALA A 101 -4.14 11.99 39.57
N LEU A 102 -3.75 12.04 38.29
CA LEU A 102 -4.57 12.65 37.23
C LEU A 102 -5.87 11.89 37.00
N THR A 103 -5.83 10.56 37.11
CA THR A 103 -7.04 9.73 37.02
C THR A 103 -8.02 10.11 38.13
N ALA A 104 -7.56 10.30 39.37
CA ALA A 104 -8.42 10.66 40.50
C ALA A 104 -9.05 12.07 40.38
N THR A 105 -8.43 13.00 39.64
CA THR A 105 -8.99 14.34 39.45
C THR A 105 -10.01 14.43 38.31
N ARG A 106 -9.98 13.47 37.36
CA ARG A 106 -10.89 13.45 36.19
C ARG A 106 -11.95 12.34 36.25
N PHE A 107 -11.64 11.18 36.81
CA PHE A 107 -12.56 10.04 37.00
C PHE A 107 -13.04 10.01 38.45
N VAL A 108 -13.96 10.92 38.77
CA VAL A 108 -14.45 11.17 40.13
C VAL A 108 -15.62 10.24 40.49
N ALA A 109 -15.92 10.11 41.78
CA ALA A 109 -17.10 9.39 42.23
C ALA A 109 -18.38 10.08 41.71
N CYS A 110 -19.32 9.31 41.17
CA CYS A 110 -20.60 9.85 40.72
C CYS A 110 -21.57 9.95 41.92
N PRO A 111 -22.09 11.14 42.25
CA PRO A 111 -23.07 11.27 43.33
C PRO A 111 -24.50 10.86 42.90
N PHE A 112 -24.74 10.59 41.62
CA PHE A 112 -26.06 10.31 41.03
C PHE A 112 -26.31 8.80 40.83
N VAL A 113 -26.07 8.02 41.88
CA VAL A 113 -26.30 6.56 41.89
C VAL A 113 -27.70 6.21 42.37
N ASP A 114 -28.24 5.11 41.85
CA ASP A 114 -29.39 4.41 42.43
C ASP A 114 -28.92 3.52 43.59
N ALA A 115 -29.86 3.10 44.45
CA ALA A 115 -29.56 2.27 45.61
C ALA A 115 -29.00 0.88 45.25
N GLU A 116 -29.16 0.46 44.00
CA GLU A 116 -28.76 -0.87 43.49
C GLU A 116 -27.36 -0.90 42.86
N THR A 117 -26.74 0.26 42.57
CA THR A 117 -25.40 0.33 41.93
C THR A 117 -24.42 1.27 42.66
N PRO A 118 -24.03 0.98 43.92
CA PRO A 118 -23.06 1.80 44.63
C PRO A 118 -21.67 1.76 43.97
N GLY A 119 -20.99 2.91 43.89
CA GLY A 119 -19.57 2.98 43.54
C GLY A 119 -19.24 3.24 42.05
N ILE A 120 -20.18 3.72 41.23
CA ILE A 120 -19.86 4.12 39.85
C ILE A 120 -19.03 5.42 39.80
N ARG A 121 -18.22 5.57 38.76
CA ARG A 121 -17.43 6.77 38.48
C ARG A 121 -18.07 7.59 37.38
N MET A 122 -17.87 8.91 37.44
CA MET A 122 -18.14 9.82 36.33
C MET A 122 -16.83 10.47 35.87
N TYR A 123 -16.71 10.67 34.56
CA TYR A 123 -15.61 11.37 33.93
C TYR A 123 -15.96 12.85 33.73
N ARG A 124 -15.08 13.73 34.22
CA ARG A 124 -15.12 15.18 34.04
C ARG A 124 -14.49 15.56 32.70
N THR A 125 -15.30 15.91 31.71
CA THR A 125 -14.85 16.10 30.32
C THR A 125 -14.02 17.38 30.11
N GLY A 126 -14.20 18.40 30.95
CA GLY A 126 -13.65 19.74 30.69
C GLY A 126 -14.43 20.54 29.63
N ASP A 127 -15.52 19.99 29.09
CA ASP A 127 -16.36 20.63 28.08
C ASP A 127 -17.58 21.30 28.74
N VAL A 128 -18.00 22.44 28.21
CA VAL A 128 -19.16 23.20 28.66
C VAL A 128 -20.29 23.02 27.67
N GLY A 129 -21.47 22.64 28.18
CA GLY A 129 -22.66 22.46 27.38
C GLY A 129 -23.93 22.77 28.16
N ARG A 130 -25.07 22.54 27.52
CA ARG A 130 -26.39 22.64 28.16
C ARG A 130 -27.37 21.67 27.54
N TRP A 131 -28.35 21.26 28.34
CA TRP A 131 -29.55 20.59 27.82
C TRP A 131 -30.50 21.62 27.21
N THR A 132 -31.08 21.30 26.07
CA THR A 132 -32.18 22.05 25.46
C THR A 132 -33.52 21.61 26.03
N ALA A 133 -34.56 22.42 25.83
CA ALA A 133 -35.94 22.05 26.19
C ALA A 133 -36.45 20.81 25.43
N HIS A 134 -35.79 20.44 24.32
CA HIS A 134 -36.12 19.26 23.52
C HIS A 134 -35.37 17.99 23.96
N GLY A 135 -34.58 18.07 25.03
CA GLY A 135 -33.84 16.92 25.55
C GLY A 135 -32.58 16.58 24.75
N GLU A 136 -32.03 17.54 24.01
CA GLU A 136 -30.77 17.41 23.28
C GLU A 136 -29.65 18.18 23.98
N LEU A 137 -28.41 17.73 23.82
CA LEU A 137 -27.24 18.37 24.39
C LEU A 137 -26.58 19.28 23.35
N GLU A 138 -26.23 20.50 23.75
CA GLU A 138 -25.47 21.46 22.95
C GLU A 138 -24.07 21.65 23.52
N PHE A 139 -23.06 21.64 22.65
CA PHE A 139 -21.67 21.94 22.99
C PHE A 139 -21.38 23.44 22.79
N VAL A 140 -20.91 24.11 23.84
CA VAL A 140 -20.67 25.57 23.84
C VAL A 140 -19.18 25.92 23.80
N GLY A 141 -18.33 25.11 24.43
CA GLY A 141 -16.89 25.38 24.49
C GLY A 141 -16.19 24.56 25.57
N ARG A 142 -15.04 25.02 26.05
CA ARG A 142 -14.23 24.35 27.06
C ARG A 142 -14.09 25.16 28.34
N ALA A 143 -13.96 24.47 29.46
CA ALA A 143 -13.70 25.04 30.79
C ALA A 143 -12.20 25.07 31.17
N ASP A 144 -11.34 24.32 30.47
CA ASP A 144 -9.90 24.15 30.78
C ASP A 144 -8.95 24.65 29.67
N GLN A 145 -7.63 24.60 29.93
CA GLN A 145 -6.56 25.20 29.09
C GLN A 145 -6.03 24.27 27.98
N GLN A 146 -6.64 23.11 27.77
CA GLN A 146 -6.21 22.20 26.71
C GLN A 146 -6.52 22.77 25.33
N VAL A 147 -5.54 22.69 24.45
CA VAL A 147 -5.59 23.24 23.09
C VAL A 147 -5.63 22.11 22.07
N LYS A 148 -6.22 22.36 20.91
CA LYS A 148 -6.15 21.45 19.78
C LYS A 148 -5.09 21.95 18.81
N ILE A 149 -4.12 21.10 18.48
CA ILE A 149 -3.04 21.39 17.54
C ILE A 149 -3.12 20.34 16.44
N ARG A 150 -3.36 20.76 15.19
CA ARG A 150 -3.47 19.87 14.02
C ARG A 150 -4.45 18.69 14.24
N GLY A 151 -5.59 18.95 14.87
CA GLY A 151 -6.61 17.93 15.19
C GLY A 151 -6.35 17.09 16.45
N PHE A 152 -5.18 17.20 17.09
CA PHE A 152 -4.83 16.46 18.31
C PHE A 152 -5.08 17.27 19.58
N ARG A 153 -5.64 16.64 20.62
CA ARG A 153 -5.87 17.25 21.93
C ARG A 153 -4.55 17.26 22.72
N VAL A 154 -4.02 18.45 22.99
CA VAL A 154 -2.76 18.63 23.73
C VAL A 154 -3.00 19.34 25.06
N GLU A 155 -2.39 18.83 26.12
CA GLU A 155 -2.29 19.49 27.42
C GLU A 155 -0.96 20.25 27.48
N PRO A 156 -0.95 21.60 27.42
CA PRO A 156 0.31 22.36 27.46
C PRO A 156 1.18 22.03 28.68
N GLY A 157 0.56 21.71 29.83
CA GLY A 157 1.26 21.30 31.04
C GLY A 157 2.09 20.01 30.90
N GLU A 158 1.72 19.11 29.98
CA GLU A 158 2.51 17.92 29.66
C GLU A 158 3.81 18.29 28.94
N VAL A 159 3.71 19.23 28.00
CA VAL A 159 4.85 19.77 27.26
C VAL A 159 5.74 20.59 28.20
N GLU A 160 5.17 21.40 29.09
CA GLU A 160 5.88 22.14 30.13
C GLU A 160 6.71 21.21 31.03
N ALA A 161 6.14 20.08 31.45
CA ALA A 161 6.84 19.11 32.29
C ALA A 161 8.06 18.50 31.58
N VAL A 162 7.95 18.21 30.29
CA VAL A 162 9.07 17.69 29.49
C VAL A 162 10.15 18.76 29.29
N LEU A 163 9.77 20.00 28.97
CA LEU A 163 10.73 21.10 28.85
C LEU A 163 11.44 21.39 30.18
N ALA A 164 10.71 21.37 31.30
CA ALA A 164 11.26 21.58 32.64
C ALA A 164 12.18 20.43 33.12
N ALA A 165 12.03 19.23 32.56
CA ALA A 165 12.91 18.09 32.87
C ALA A 165 14.31 18.22 32.22
N HIS A 166 14.51 19.14 31.28
CA HIS A 166 15.81 19.39 30.68
C HIS A 166 16.81 19.93 31.74
N PRO A 167 18.06 19.40 31.83
CA PRO A 167 19.01 19.78 32.89
C PRO A 167 19.25 21.28 33.02
N ALA A 168 19.21 22.02 31.90
CA ALA A 168 19.45 23.46 31.84
C ALA A 168 18.24 24.34 32.21
N VAL A 169 17.01 23.79 32.27
CA VAL A 169 15.77 24.57 32.42
C VAL A 169 15.34 24.64 33.90
N ALA A 170 15.08 25.84 34.40
CA ALA A 170 14.56 26.12 35.75
C ALA A 170 13.02 26.18 35.76
N HIS A 171 12.44 26.86 34.78
CA HIS A 171 10.98 26.99 34.62
C HIS A 171 10.62 26.92 33.13
N ALA A 172 9.46 26.32 32.81
CA ALA A 172 8.92 26.25 31.47
C ALA A 172 7.43 26.62 31.47
N VAL A 173 6.99 27.31 30.43
CA VAL A 173 5.59 27.66 30.15
C VAL A 173 5.31 27.40 28.68
N VAL A 174 4.19 26.77 28.36
CA VAL A 174 3.79 26.50 26.97
C VAL A 174 2.44 27.16 26.70
N ILE A 175 2.35 27.86 25.57
CA ILE A 175 1.10 28.47 25.10
C ILE A 175 0.84 28.09 23.65
N ALA A 176 -0.43 28.11 23.25
CA ALA A 176 -0.80 28.08 21.84
C ALA A 176 -0.86 29.52 21.29
N ARG A 177 -0.29 29.75 20.10
CA ARG A 177 -0.44 31.00 19.34
C ARG A 177 -0.70 30.71 17.87
N SER A 178 -1.58 31.51 17.27
CA SER A 178 -1.83 31.53 15.82
C SER A 178 -0.89 32.53 15.13
N ALA A 179 -0.56 32.29 13.86
CA ALA A 179 0.35 33.16 13.09
C ALA A 179 -0.28 34.55 12.82
N PRO A 180 0.53 35.63 12.66
CA PRO A 180 0.04 37.02 12.58
C PRO A 180 -0.81 37.37 11.34
N HIS A 181 -1.01 36.45 10.39
CA HIS A 181 -1.73 36.67 9.13
C HIS A 181 -2.88 35.69 8.87
N ALA A 182 -3.23 34.83 9.84
CA ALA A 182 -4.40 33.97 9.76
C ALA A 182 -5.59 34.66 10.44
N ALA A 183 -6.63 35.00 9.68
CA ALA A 183 -7.89 35.47 10.24
C ALA A 183 -8.59 34.30 10.92
N ASP A 184 -8.58 34.25 12.27
CA ASP A 184 -9.33 33.34 13.15
C ASP A 184 -9.43 31.85 12.67
N ASP A 185 -8.42 31.36 11.96
CA ASP A 185 -8.38 30.00 11.45
C ASP A 185 -7.64 29.09 12.42
N VAL A 186 -8.32 28.06 12.92
CA VAL A 186 -7.81 27.13 13.94
C VAL A 186 -6.69 26.24 13.38
N ALA A 187 -6.62 26.10 12.04
CA ALA A 187 -5.63 25.28 11.34
C ALA A 187 -4.16 25.72 11.56
N ASP A 188 -3.91 27.01 11.83
CA ASP A 188 -2.55 27.61 11.94
C ASP A 188 -2.14 27.91 13.40
N THR A 189 -2.63 27.12 14.36
CA THR A 189 -2.29 27.26 15.79
C THR A 189 -1.08 26.39 16.15
N HIS A 190 -0.02 27.01 16.68
CA HIS A 190 1.22 26.34 17.09
C HIS A 190 1.48 26.43 18.59
N LEU A 191 2.17 25.43 19.15
CA LEU A 191 2.71 25.50 20.51
C LEU A 191 4.03 26.30 20.55
N VAL A 192 4.18 27.16 21.55
CA VAL A 192 5.41 27.92 21.83
C VAL A 192 5.82 27.68 23.27
N GLY A 193 7.06 27.23 23.48
CA GLY A 193 7.63 27.01 24.81
C GLY A 193 8.52 28.19 25.24
N TYR A 194 8.27 28.77 26.40
CA TYR A 194 9.12 29.78 27.03
C TYR A 194 9.84 29.15 28.21
N VAL A 195 11.16 29.24 28.23
CA VAL A 195 12.01 28.60 29.24
C VAL A 195 12.92 29.60 29.93
N VAL A 196 13.11 29.44 31.24
CA VAL A 196 14.12 30.17 32.03
C VAL A 196 15.21 29.20 32.42
N LEU A 197 16.48 29.58 32.27
CA LEU A 197 17.62 28.71 32.55
C LEU A 197 18.01 28.69 34.04
N LYS A 198 18.57 27.57 34.51
CA LYS A 198 19.12 27.47 35.89
C LYS A 198 20.37 28.33 36.11
N SER A 199 21.13 28.60 35.05
CA SER A 199 22.28 29.49 35.08
C SER A 199 22.23 30.40 33.85
N PRO A 200 22.46 31.71 34.00
CA PRO A 200 22.45 32.63 32.88
C PRO A 200 23.56 32.27 31.90
N ALA A 201 23.23 32.23 30.60
CA ALA A 201 24.21 31.97 29.55
C ALA A 201 25.24 33.12 29.52
N ALA A 202 26.53 32.79 29.57
CA ALA A 202 27.62 33.77 29.62
C ALA A 202 27.89 34.48 28.27
N ASP A 203 27.30 34.00 27.17
CA ASP A 203 27.54 34.46 25.81
C ASP A 203 26.20 34.76 25.10
N PRO A 204 26.02 35.94 24.45
CA PRO A 204 24.81 36.30 23.72
C PRO A 204 24.43 35.35 22.56
N GLY A 205 25.33 34.53 22.02
CA GLY A 205 25.02 33.52 20.98
C GLY A 205 24.53 32.17 21.52
N ALA A 206 24.75 31.87 22.80
CA ALA A 206 24.42 30.60 23.43
C ALA A 206 22.90 30.31 23.62
N PRO A 207 21.99 31.29 23.77
CA PRO A 207 20.56 31.02 23.97
C PRO A 207 19.88 30.31 22.81
N ALA A 208 20.26 30.58 21.55
CA ALA A 208 19.65 29.98 20.37
C ALA A 208 20.04 28.50 20.20
N ALA A 209 21.33 28.19 20.39
CA ALA A 209 21.82 26.81 20.36
C ALA A 209 21.19 25.97 21.49
N LEU A 210 21.03 26.56 22.68
CA LEU A 210 20.40 25.89 23.82
C LEU A 210 18.88 25.74 23.63
N ALA A 211 18.20 26.70 23.02
CA ALA A 211 16.78 26.57 22.65
C ALA A 211 16.54 25.42 21.67
N ALA A 212 17.40 25.28 20.66
CA ALA A 212 17.36 24.18 19.70
C ALA A 212 17.61 22.82 20.38
N ASP A 213 18.56 22.76 21.31
CA ASP A 213 18.85 21.56 22.11
C ASP A 213 17.67 21.15 23.00
N ILE A 214 17.04 22.11 23.69
CA ILE A 214 15.84 21.88 24.52
C ILE A 214 14.66 21.39 23.66
N ARG A 215 14.48 21.94 22.46
CA ARG A 215 13.44 21.50 21.52
C ARG A 215 13.71 20.08 21.00
N ARG A 216 14.96 19.74 20.66
CA ARG A 216 15.36 18.37 20.28
C ARG A 216 15.14 17.38 21.43
N TYR A 217 15.47 17.79 22.65
CA TYR A 217 15.20 17.00 23.85
C TYR A 217 13.70 16.69 24.01
N ALA A 218 12.83 17.67 23.74
CA ALA A 218 11.38 17.49 23.71
C ALA A 218 10.93 16.56 22.58
N ALA A 219 11.47 16.72 21.36
CA ALA A 219 11.14 15.88 20.19
C ALA A 219 11.46 14.40 20.38
N THR A 220 12.50 14.07 21.15
CA THR A 220 12.81 12.66 21.49
C THR A 220 11.87 12.05 22.55
N ARG A 221 10.98 12.85 23.16
CA ARG A 221 10.13 12.44 24.31
C ARG A 221 8.65 12.75 24.13
N LEU A 222 8.29 13.51 23.11
CA LEU A 222 6.92 13.92 22.79
C LEU A 222 6.60 13.55 21.34
N PRO A 223 5.35 13.17 21.03
CA PRO A 223 4.87 13.08 19.65
C PRO A 223 5.04 14.41 18.89
N GLU A 224 5.22 14.37 17.56
CA GLU A 224 5.53 15.56 16.74
C GLU A 224 4.56 16.73 16.98
N PHE A 225 3.26 16.46 17.05
CA PHE A 225 2.23 17.48 17.27
C PHE A 225 2.26 18.15 18.66
N MET A 226 2.98 17.56 19.63
CA MET A 226 3.20 18.13 20.97
C MET A 226 4.53 18.88 21.10
N VAL A 227 5.42 18.77 20.11
CA VAL A 227 6.70 19.49 20.11
C VAL A 227 6.44 20.98 19.83
N PRO A 228 6.88 21.90 20.70
CA PRO A 228 6.73 23.33 20.44
C PRO A 228 7.35 23.72 19.11
N ALA A 229 6.65 24.50 18.28
CA ALA A 229 7.18 25.03 17.03
C ALA A 229 8.32 26.03 17.26
N ALA A 230 8.37 26.66 18.42
CA ALA A 230 9.48 27.50 18.86
C ALA A 230 9.73 27.33 20.36
N VAL A 231 11.01 27.39 20.78
CA VAL A 231 11.42 27.49 22.18
C VAL A 231 12.16 28.81 22.37
N MET A 232 11.70 29.66 23.29
CA MET A 232 12.30 30.95 23.59
C MET A 232 12.91 30.94 24.99
N VAL A 233 14.18 31.37 25.10
CA VAL A 233 14.84 31.52 26.39
C VAL A 233 14.59 32.93 26.94
N LEU A 234 14.03 33.01 28.14
CA LEU A 234 13.79 34.26 28.86
C LEU A 234 14.73 34.40 30.06
N SER A 235 15.06 35.64 30.42
CA SER A 235 15.77 35.94 31.67
C SER A 235 14.91 35.71 32.91
N ALA A 236 13.59 35.97 32.81
CA ALA A 236 12.58 35.65 33.82
C ALA A 236 11.18 35.56 33.18
N LEU A 237 10.26 34.84 33.81
CA LEU A 237 8.85 34.83 33.41
C LEU A 237 8.15 36.12 33.86
N PRO A 238 7.38 36.81 33.00
CA PRO A 238 6.64 38.01 33.39
C PRO A 238 5.51 37.64 34.37
N LEU A 239 5.42 38.37 35.48
CA LEU A 239 4.41 38.17 36.53
C LEU A 239 3.52 39.41 36.66
N THR A 240 2.23 39.20 36.89
CA THR A 240 1.26 40.22 37.29
C THR A 240 1.54 40.74 38.71
N ALA A 241 0.93 41.87 39.09
CA ALA A 241 1.03 42.44 40.45
C ALA A 241 0.62 41.49 41.59
N HIS A 242 -0.06 40.38 41.28
CA HIS A 242 -0.44 39.33 42.23
C HIS A 242 0.46 38.08 42.18
N GLY A 243 1.61 38.14 41.50
CA GLY A 243 2.57 37.03 41.43
C GLY A 243 2.17 35.88 40.50
N LYS A 244 1.12 36.04 39.68
CA LYS A 244 0.72 35.05 38.66
C LYS A 244 1.35 35.38 37.31
N LEU A 245 1.67 34.36 36.49
CA LEU A 245 2.18 34.53 35.12
C LEU A 245 1.29 35.47 34.28
N ASP A 246 1.91 36.51 33.72
CA ASP A 246 1.27 37.39 32.74
C ASP A 246 1.53 36.90 31.31
N ARG A 247 0.59 36.09 30.79
CA ARG A 247 0.69 35.51 29.45
C ARG A 247 0.64 36.55 28.32
N ARG A 248 0.06 37.73 28.57
CA ARG A 248 -0.02 38.81 27.56
C ARG A 248 1.30 39.54 27.41
N ALA A 249 2.13 39.54 28.46
CA ALA A 249 3.45 40.15 28.48
C ALA A 249 4.56 39.21 27.94
N LEU A 250 4.23 37.98 27.50
CA LEU A 250 5.20 37.09 26.88
C LEU A 250 5.62 37.61 25.48
N PRO A 251 6.93 37.62 25.15
CA PRO A 251 7.43 38.11 23.85
C PRO A 251 6.78 37.41 22.65
N ALA A 252 6.86 38.01 21.46
CA ALA A 252 6.42 37.35 20.23
C ALA A 252 7.40 36.22 19.84
N PRO A 253 6.91 35.03 19.44
CA PRO A 253 7.77 33.93 19.01
C PRO A 253 8.52 34.25 17.72
N GLU A 254 9.80 33.93 17.70
CA GLU A 254 10.59 33.81 16.49
C GLU A 254 10.52 32.35 16.02
N PHE A 255 9.79 32.10 14.93
CA PHE A 255 9.68 30.77 14.35
C PHE A 255 10.93 30.46 13.53
N VAL A 256 11.80 29.62 14.05
CA VAL A 256 13.00 29.14 13.36
C VAL A 256 12.66 27.77 12.73
N SER A 257 12.57 27.72 11.40
CA SER A 257 12.36 26.48 10.63
C SER A 257 13.59 25.55 10.71
N GLU A 258 13.37 24.24 10.64
CA GLU A 258 14.12 23.17 11.34
C GLU A 258 15.27 22.47 10.58
N ALA A 259 15.90 23.10 9.62
CA ALA A 259 17.33 22.90 9.42
C ALA A 259 17.93 24.29 9.53
N ALA A 260 19.06 24.46 10.22
CA ALA A 260 19.81 25.69 10.02
C ALA A 260 20.08 25.73 8.51
N TYR A 261 19.33 26.54 7.76
CA TYR A 261 19.46 26.62 6.32
C TYR A 261 20.91 26.99 6.08
N ARG A 262 21.67 25.97 5.71
CA ARG A 262 23.08 26.11 5.43
C ARG A 262 23.12 26.19 3.93
N GLY A 263 23.30 27.41 3.45
CA GLY A 263 23.47 27.64 2.03
C GLY A 263 24.69 26.88 1.50
N PRO A 264 24.76 26.68 0.18
CA PRO A 264 25.97 26.20 -0.48
C PRO A 264 27.23 26.92 -0.02
N ARG A 265 28.30 26.18 0.23
CA ARG A 265 29.60 26.70 0.69
C ARG A 265 30.55 26.98 -0.47
N ASP A 266 30.32 26.33 -1.60
CA ASP A 266 31.15 26.42 -2.79
C ASP A 266 30.30 26.28 -4.08
N PRO A 267 30.86 26.62 -5.25
CA PRO A 267 30.12 26.58 -6.52
C PRO A 267 29.57 25.19 -6.90
N ARG A 268 30.19 24.10 -6.43
CA ARG A 268 29.67 22.75 -6.71
C ARG A 268 28.41 22.49 -5.88
N GLU A 269 28.41 22.87 -4.61
CA GLU A 269 27.22 22.82 -3.77
C GLU A 269 26.11 23.73 -4.30
N GLU A 270 26.44 24.87 -4.93
CA GLU A 270 25.45 25.77 -5.54
C GLU A 270 24.74 25.08 -6.71
N VAL A 271 25.53 24.49 -7.63
CA VAL A 271 24.97 23.72 -8.75
C VAL A 271 24.14 22.54 -8.23
N LEU A 272 24.63 21.78 -7.26
CA LEU A 272 23.88 20.66 -6.68
C LEU A 272 22.58 21.10 -5.99
N ALA A 273 22.59 22.24 -5.29
CA ALA A 273 21.39 22.80 -4.66
C ALA A 273 20.35 23.21 -5.69
N THR A 274 20.75 23.89 -6.77
CA THR A 274 19.87 24.19 -7.92
C THR A 274 19.34 22.90 -8.53
N LEU A 275 20.22 21.90 -8.71
CA LEU A 275 19.83 20.65 -9.32
C LEU A 275 18.79 19.87 -8.49
N PHE A 276 18.95 19.84 -7.16
CA PHE A 276 18.00 19.26 -6.22
C PHE A 276 16.66 20.01 -6.25
N ALA A 277 16.70 21.34 -6.14
CA ALA A 277 15.52 22.20 -6.10
C ALA A 277 14.63 22.00 -7.34
N GLU A 278 15.23 22.04 -8.53
CA GLU A 278 14.53 21.86 -9.80
C GLU A 278 13.99 20.42 -10.00
N VAL A 279 14.70 19.41 -9.51
CA VAL A 279 14.24 18.00 -9.61
C VAL A 279 13.08 17.72 -8.65
N LEU A 280 13.15 18.29 -7.45
CA LEU A 280 12.14 18.12 -6.38
C LEU A 280 10.98 19.11 -6.50
N GLY A 281 11.10 20.14 -7.33
CA GLY A 281 10.10 21.19 -7.48
C GLY A 281 9.99 22.09 -6.24
N THR A 282 11.09 22.32 -5.54
CA THR A 282 11.15 23.16 -4.34
C THR A 282 11.86 24.48 -4.62
N ASP A 283 11.50 25.54 -3.90
CA ASP A 283 12.10 26.87 -4.12
C ASP A 283 13.56 26.94 -3.66
N ARG A 284 13.88 26.26 -2.55
CA ARG A 284 15.22 26.26 -1.93
C ARG A 284 15.50 24.92 -1.25
N VAL A 285 16.76 24.49 -1.35
CA VAL A 285 17.30 23.30 -0.69
C VAL A 285 18.57 23.70 0.07
N GLY A 286 18.63 23.40 1.37
CA GLY A 286 19.82 23.54 2.20
C GLY A 286 20.76 22.36 2.04
N ILE A 287 22.06 22.53 2.30
CA ILE A 287 23.04 21.48 2.01
C ILE A 287 22.94 20.23 2.91
N ASP A 288 22.20 20.33 4.01
CA ASP A 288 21.91 19.23 4.94
C ASP A 288 20.51 18.64 4.76
N ASP A 289 19.73 19.15 3.81
CA ASP A 289 18.40 18.62 3.53
C ASP A 289 18.53 17.30 2.78
N GLY A 290 17.92 16.25 3.31
CA GLY A 290 17.94 14.92 2.71
C GLY A 290 17.05 14.84 1.48
N PHE A 291 17.57 14.35 0.36
CA PHE A 291 16.85 14.22 -0.91
C PHE A 291 15.49 13.51 -0.75
N PHE A 292 15.46 12.37 -0.06
CA PHE A 292 14.24 11.59 0.17
C PHE A 292 13.31 12.21 1.23
N ALA A 293 13.87 12.98 2.17
CA ALA A 293 13.07 13.70 3.16
C ALA A 293 12.27 14.85 2.51
N LEU A 294 12.80 15.42 1.43
CA LEU A 294 12.15 16.45 0.60
C LEU A 294 11.19 15.87 -0.46
N GLY A 295 10.83 14.58 -0.38
CA GLY A 295 9.92 13.94 -1.34
C GLY A 295 10.63 13.34 -2.58
N GLY A 296 11.96 13.23 -2.55
CA GLY A 296 12.70 12.49 -3.57
C GLY A 296 12.33 11.00 -3.60
N HIS A 297 12.34 10.41 -4.79
CA HIS A 297 12.04 9.01 -5.06
C HIS A 297 12.99 8.47 -6.15
N SER A 298 12.97 7.17 -6.43
CA SER A 298 13.92 6.54 -7.37
C SER A 298 13.96 7.21 -8.75
N LEU A 299 12.80 7.58 -9.31
CA LEU A 299 12.76 8.27 -10.60
C LEU A 299 13.35 9.70 -10.56
N SER A 300 13.10 10.48 -9.51
CA SER A 300 13.70 11.80 -9.36
C SER A 300 15.19 11.69 -9.05
N ALA A 301 15.63 10.65 -8.33
CA ALA A 301 17.05 10.34 -8.16
C ALA A 301 17.73 10.03 -9.51
N THR A 302 17.13 9.22 -10.38
CA THR A 302 17.65 8.98 -11.74
C THR A 302 17.73 10.26 -12.56
N ARG A 303 16.71 11.13 -12.48
CA ARG A 303 16.74 12.47 -13.12
C ARG A 303 17.87 13.33 -12.56
N LEU A 304 18.07 13.32 -11.25
CA LEU A 304 19.15 14.05 -10.59
C LEU A 304 20.53 13.56 -11.07
N VAL A 305 20.76 12.24 -11.14
CA VAL A 305 22.00 11.67 -11.71
C VAL A 305 22.22 12.16 -13.14
N ALA A 306 21.20 12.08 -13.99
CA ALA A 306 21.31 12.51 -15.39
C ALA A 306 21.67 14.00 -15.51
N ARG A 307 21.09 14.87 -14.67
CA ARG A 307 21.40 16.30 -14.71
C ARG A 307 22.74 16.66 -14.08
N ILE A 308 23.17 15.94 -13.04
CA ILE A 308 24.54 16.03 -12.51
C ILE A 308 25.54 15.71 -13.62
N ARG A 309 25.27 14.68 -14.44
CA ARG A 309 26.10 14.37 -15.60
C ARG A 309 26.12 15.49 -16.63
N THR A 310 24.95 16.03 -16.99
CA THR A 310 24.85 17.12 -17.98
C THR A 310 25.58 18.38 -17.52
N GLU A 311 25.35 18.84 -16.29
CA GLU A 311 25.83 20.14 -15.80
C GLU A 311 27.25 20.09 -15.24
N LEU A 312 27.63 18.99 -14.57
CA LEU A 312 28.95 18.85 -13.93
C LEU A 312 29.91 17.95 -14.70
N GLY A 313 29.44 17.22 -15.72
CA GLY A 313 30.27 16.28 -16.48
C GLY A 313 30.74 15.08 -15.66
N ILE A 314 30.02 14.74 -14.58
CA ILE A 314 30.39 13.67 -13.65
C ILE A 314 29.30 12.58 -13.68
N GLU A 315 29.71 11.33 -13.91
CA GLU A 315 28.84 10.16 -13.73
C GLU A 315 28.87 9.72 -12.27
N ILE A 316 27.70 9.53 -11.67
CA ILE A 316 27.57 8.91 -10.35
C ILE A 316 26.58 7.74 -10.42
N PRO A 317 26.82 6.62 -9.70
CA PRO A 317 25.81 5.59 -9.57
C PRO A 317 24.64 6.13 -8.74
N ILE A 318 23.41 5.69 -9.04
CA ILE A 318 22.23 6.09 -8.25
C ILE A 318 22.38 5.78 -6.75
N ARG A 319 23.11 4.72 -6.40
CA ARG A 319 23.44 4.36 -5.02
C ARG A 319 24.14 5.49 -4.27
N ALA A 320 24.92 6.33 -4.95
CA ALA A 320 25.57 7.48 -4.32
C ALA A 320 24.54 8.45 -3.70
N ILE A 321 23.34 8.60 -4.30
CA ILE A 321 22.28 9.45 -3.74
C ILE A 321 21.67 8.80 -2.47
N PHE A 322 21.65 7.46 -2.38
CA PHE A 322 21.16 6.75 -1.20
C PHE A 322 22.19 6.72 -0.07
N ASP A 323 23.46 6.50 -0.40
CA ASP A 323 24.56 6.47 0.57
C ASP A 323 24.91 7.89 1.09
N ALA A 324 24.68 8.91 0.25
CA ALA A 324 24.97 10.31 0.53
C ALA A 324 23.77 11.22 0.15
N PRO A 325 22.65 11.15 0.89
CA PRO A 325 21.39 11.78 0.53
C PRO A 325 21.33 13.31 0.66
N THR A 326 22.30 13.95 1.31
CA THR A 326 22.38 15.41 1.39
C THR A 326 23.43 15.97 0.42
N ILE A 327 23.28 17.24 0.02
CA ILE A 327 24.26 17.90 -0.87
C ILE A 327 25.66 17.88 -0.25
N ALA A 328 25.78 18.11 1.06
CA ALA A 328 27.04 18.09 1.77
C ALA A 328 27.71 16.70 1.72
N GLN A 329 26.93 15.64 1.91
CA GLN A 329 27.43 14.26 1.83
C GLN A 329 27.77 13.89 0.39
N LEU A 330 26.93 14.26 -0.58
CA LEU A 330 27.14 13.95 -2.00
C LEU A 330 28.42 14.64 -2.52
N THR A 331 28.66 15.88 -2.09
CA THR A 331 29.89 16.61 -2.41
C THR A 331 31.14 15.90 -1.85
N GLN A 332 31.06 15.37 -0.62
CA GLN A 332 32.14 14.56 -0.03
C GLN A 332 32.33 13.22 -0.76
N TRP A 333 31.24 12.59 -1.18
CA TRP A 333 31.26 11.36 -1.97
C TRP A 333 31.96 11.60 -3.32
N LEU A 334 31.61 12.69 -4.01
CA LEU A 334 32.23 13.11 -5.28
C LEU A 334 33.74 13.36 -5.14
N ALA A 335 34.15 14.01 -4.04
CA ALA A 335 35.57 14.28 -3.77
C ALA A 335 36.40 13.01 -3.55
N THR A 336 35.79 11.94 -3.04
CA THR A 336 36.46 10.66 -2.77
C THR A 336 36.41 9.68 -3.94
N HIS A 337 35.49 9.87 -4.89
CA HIS A 337 35.24 8.96 -6.02
C HIS A 337 35.55 9.61 -7.39
N SER A 338 36.43 10.61 -7.40
CA SER A 338 36.92 11.33 -8.58
C SER A 338 37.74 10.42 -9.52
N GLY A 339 37.05 9.63 -10.35
CA GLY A 339 37.67 8.72 -11.31
C GLY A 339 36.72 7.96 -12.24
N HIS A 340 35.40 8.25 -12.18
CA HIS A 340 34.42 7.56 -13.01
C HIS A 340 34.46 8.10 -14.45
N GLN A 341 34.63 7.18 -15.41
CA GLN A 341 34.61 7.51 -16.84
C GLN A 341 33.26 8.11 -17.22
N THR A 342 33.29 9.23 -17.91
CA THR A 342 32.10 9.88 -18.44
C THR A 342 31.50 9.00 -19.54
N ARG A 343 30.24 8.56 -19.36
CA ARG A 343 29.49 7.87 -20.42
C ARG A 343 29.39 8.80 -21.63
N ALA A 344 29.59 8.29 -22.85
CA ALA A 344 29.51 9.12 -24.05
C ALA A 344 28.13 9.78 -24.15
N PRO A 345 28.03 11.09 -24.46
CA PRO A 345 26.75 11.79 -24.49
C PRO A 345 25.85 11.28 -25.62
N LEU A 346 24.53 11.30 -25.39
CA LEU A 346 23.56 10.96 -26.42
C LEU A 346 23.43 12.12 -27.42
N MET A 347 23.89 11.90 -28.65
CA MET A 347 23.88 12.88 -29.73
C MET A 347 23.32 12.26 -31.03
N PRO A 348 22.85 13.08 -32.00
CA PRO A 348 22.43 12.58 -33.31
C PRO A 348 23.52 11.72 -33.98
N ARG A 349 23.11 10.60 -34.61
CA ARG A 349 24.02 9.60 -35.17
C ARG A 349 23.86 9.44 -36.67
N GLN A 350 24.94 9.06 -37.34
CA GLN A 350 24.86 8.61 -38.73
C GLN A 350 24.10 7.29 -38.78
N ARG A 351 23.00 7.26 -39.55
CA ARG A 351 22.11 6.10 -39.63
C ARG A 351 22.61 5.11 -40.69
N PRO A 352 22.76 3.81 -40.35
CA PRO A 352 23.02 2.79 -41.36
C PRO A 352 21.78 2.57 -42.25
N PRO A 353 21.94 2.01 -43.47
CA PRO A 353 20.81 1.73 -44.37
C PRO A 353 19.73 0.83 -43.76
N ARG A 354 20.14 -0.11 -42.89
CA ARG A 354 19.24 -0.94 -42.06
C ARG A 354 19.48 -0.58 -40.60
N LEU A 355 18.57 0.19 -40.03
CA LEU A 355 18.63 0.59 -38.63
C LEU A 355 18.25 -0.60 -37.74
N PRO A 356 19.11 -1.09 -36.84
CA PRO A 356 18.75 -2.23 -35.98
C PRO A 356 17.64 -1.83 -34.98
N LEU A 357 16.89 -2.80 -34.45
CA LEU A 357 15.96 -2.59 -33.33
C LEU A 357 16.72 -2.35 -32.03
N SER A 358 16.26 -1.49 -31.13
CA SER A 358 16.80 -1.44 -29.77
C SER A 358 16.67 -2.80 -29.07
N PHE A 359 17.42 -3.04 -28.00
CA PHE A 359 17.32 -4.31 -27.26
C PHE A 359 15.89 -4.58 -26.76
N ALA A 360 15.20 -3.52 -26.30
CA ALA A 360 13.82 -3.61 -25.86
C ALA A 360 12.86 -3.92 -27.02
N GLN A 361 13.03 -3.27 -28.18
CA GLN A 361 12.24 -3.58 -29.37
C GLN A 361 12.49 -5.00 -29.89
N THR A 362 13.73 -5.51 -29.82
CA THR A 362 14.05 -6.90 -30.21
C THR A 362 13.21 -7.90 -29.42
N ARG A 363 13.05 -7.70 -28.10
CA ARG A 363 12.18 -8.54 -27.25
C ARG A 363 10.72 -8.50 -27.72
N LEU A 364 10.15 -7.31 -27.89
CA LEU A 364 8.74 -7.21 -28.33
C LEU A 364 8.53 -7.76 -29.74
N TRP A 365 9.50 -7.60 -30.63
CA TRP A 365 9.45 -8.21 -31.96
C TRP A 365 9.48 -9.75 -31.90
N PHE A 366 10.32 -10.31 -31.03
CA PHE A 366 10.35 -11.76 -30.80
C PHE A 366 9.00 -12.27 -30.28
N ILE A 367 8.44 -11.61 -29.25
CA ILE A 367 7.12 -11.94 -28.69
C ILE A 367 6.03 -11.82 -29.77
N TYR A 368 6.03 -10.73 -30.54
CA TYR A 368 5.10 -10.53 -31.66
C TYR A 368 5.19 -11.64 -32.71
N LYS A 369 6.40 -12.07 -33.07
CA LYS A 369 6.60 -13.18 -34.03
C LYS A 369 6.16 -14.53 -33.47
N TYR A 370 6.26 -14.70 -32.15
CA TYR A 370 5.90 -15.93 -31.46
C TYR A 370 4.38 -16.06 -31.25
N GLU A 371 3.73 -15.00 -30.75
CA GLU A 371 2.30 -14.98 -30.43
C GLU A 371 1.41 -14.59 -31.63
N GLY A 372 1.98 -13.88 -32.61
CA GLY A 372 1.24 -13.21 -33.67
C GLY A 372 0.65 -11.86 -33.22
N PRO A 373 -0.08 -11.15 -34.11
CA PRO A 373 -0.73 -9.88 -33.76
C PRO A 373 -1.73 -10.05 -32.61
N SER A 374 -1.49 -9.33 -31.51
CA SER A 374 -2.34 -9.34 -30.31
C SER A 374 -2.46 -7.94 -29.71
N ALA A 375 -3.42 -7.77 -28.79
CA ALA A 375 -3.59 -6.52 -28.03
C ALA A 375 -2.81 -6.51 -26.71
N THR A 376 -2.11 -7.60 -26.39
CA THR A 376 -1.40 -7.81 -25.11
C THR A 376 -0.42 -6.68 -24.79
N TYR A 377 0.18 -6.09 -25.82
CA TYR A 377 1.16 -5.02 -25.70
C TYR A 377 0.65 -3.66 -26.18
N ASN A 378 -0.66 -3.44 -26.21
CA ASN A 378 -1.24 -2.13 -26.47
C ASN A 378 -1.23 -1.24 -25.21
N ILE A 379 -1.09 0.06 -25.43
CA ILE A 379 -1.30 1.13 -24.44
C ILE A 379 -2.50 1.95 -24.91
N PRO A 380 -3.72 1.64 -24.44
CA PRO A 380 -4.90 2.44 -24.77
C PRO A 380 -5.03 3.66 -23.85
N LEU A 381 -5.32 4.81 -24.43
CA LEU A 381 -5.66 6.06 -23.74
C LEU A 381 -7.03 6.52 -24.25
N ALA A 382 -8.07 6.36 -23.43
CA ALA A 382 -9.42 6.84 -23.74
C ALA A 382 -9.64 8.22 -23.11
N ILE A 383 -9.95 9.20 -23.95
CA ILE A 383 -10.12 10.61 -23.57
C ILE A 383 -11.51 11.07 -23.99
N ARG A 384 -12.34 11.44 -23.02
CA ARG A 384 -13.64 12.07 -23.25
C ARG A 384 -13.45 13.57 -23.37
N PHE A 385 -13.95 14.12 -24.47
CA PHE A 385 -14.04 15.55 -24.74
C PHE A 385 -15.50 16.01 -24.64
N THR A 386 -15.75 16.99 -23.76
CA THR A 386 -17.05 17.64 -23.59
C THR A 386 -16.99 19.07 -24.11
N GLY A 387 -17.80 19.39 -25.12
CA GLY A 387 -17.85 20.66 -25.82
C GLY A 387 -17.78 20.50 -27.34
N THR A 388 -17.63 21.60 -28.07
CA THR A 388 -17.55 21.60 -29.53
C THR A 388 -16.13 21.26 -30.01
N LEU A 389 -15.89 19.96 -30.23
CA LEU A 389 -14.61 19.45 -30.73
C LEU A 389 -14.46 19.71 -32.23
N ASP A 390 -13.42 20.46 -32.62
CA ASP A 390 -12.96 20.51 -34.00
C ASP A 390 -12.22 19.21 -34.38
N THR A 391 -12.93 18.30 -35.04
CA THR A 391 -12.42 16.97 -35.40
C THR A 391 -11.33 17.01 -36.48
N ALA A 392 -11.36 18.02 -37.36
CA ALA A 392 -10.33 18.22 -38.38
C ALA A 392 -9.03 18.73 -37.75
N ALA A 393 -9.12 19.68 -36.81
CA ALA A 393 -7.97 20.14 -36.04
C ALA A 393 -7.35 19.01 -35.20
N LEU A 394 -8.18 18.17 -34.57
CA LEU A 394 -7.69 16.99 -33.83
C LEU A 394 -6.99 15.98 -34.74
N THR A 395 -7.56 15.72 -35.92
CA THR A 395 -6.95 14.79 -36.89
C THR A 395 -5.59 15.31 -37.38
N ALA A 396 -5.50 16.60 -37.70
CA ALA A 396 -4.23 17.24 -38.07
C ALA A 396 -3.23 17.24 -36.91
N ALA A 397 -3.69 17.47 -35.68
CA ALA A 397 -2.88 17.46 -34.48
C ALA A 397 -2.23 16.10 -34.22
N ILE A 398 -2.97 15.00 -34.39
CA ILE A 398 -2.42 13.64 -34.30
C ILE A 398 -1.40 13.39 -35.42
N GLY A 399 -1.68 13.85 -36.64
CA GLY A 399 -0.73 13.80 -37.76
C GLY A 399 0.59 14.52 -37.46
N ASP A 400 0.54 15.68 -36.80
CA ASP A 400 1.74 16.45 -36.40
C ASP A 400 2.59 15.69 -35.38
N ILE A 401 1.97 14.99 -34.43
CA ILE A 401 2.67 14.16 -33.44
C ILE A 401 3.38 12.99 -34.13
N VAL A 402 2.69 12.30 -35.05
CA VAL A 402 3.26 11.20 -35.84
C VAL A 402 4.43 11.69 -36.71
N ALA A 403 4.34 12.91 -37.25
CA ALA A 403 5.44 13.52 -38.00
C ALA A 403 6.65 13.83 -37.11
N ARG A 404 6.42 14.37 -35.90
CA ARG A 404 7.44 14.79 -34.92
C ARG A 404 8.23 13.61 -34.35
N HIS A 405 7.56 12.51 -34.01
CA HIS A 405 8.15 11.35 -33.32
C HIS A 405 8.33 10.19 -34.29
N GLU A 406 9.57 9.89 -34.68
CA GLU A 406 9.88 8.84 -35.67
C GLU A 406 9.39 7.45 -35.27
N SER A 407 9.41 7.14 -33.97
CA SER A 407 8.93 5.87 -33.39
C SER A 407 7.47 5.57 -33.76
N LEU A 408 6.61 6.60 -33.82
CA LEU A 408 5.19 6.47 -34.13
C LEU A 408 4.91 6.22 -35.62
N ARG A 409 5.91 6.39 -36.49
CA ARG A 409 5.83 6.12 -37.94
C ARG A 409 6.86 5.09 -38.39
N THR A 410 7.29 4.22 -37.48
CA THR A 410 8.24 3.14 -37.76
C THR A 410 7.50 1.83 -37.93
N VAL A 411 7.76 1.12 -39.02
CA VAL A 411 7.37 -0.28 -39.20
C VAL A 411 8.60 -1.19 -39.03
N PHE A 412 8.38 -2.46 -38.74
CA PHE A 412 9.43 -3.41 -38.41
C PHE A 412 9.50 -4.48 -39.49
N ALA A 413 10.65 -4.54 -40.17
CA ALA A 413 10.88 -5.50 -41.24
C ALA A 413 11.99 -6.48 -40.85
N GLU A 414 12.07 -7.60 -41.54
CA GLU A 414 13.08 -8.63 -41.33
C GLU A 414 13.80 -8.91 -42.63
N ALA A 415 15.13 -8.92 -42.59
CA ALA A 415 15.97 -9.30 -43.72
C ALA A 415 17.10 -10.17 -43.21
N ASP A 416 17.36 -11.29 -43.89
CA ASP A 416 18.46 -12.22 -43.55
C ASP A 416 18.38 -12.73 -42.09
N GLY A 417 17.16 -12.92 -41.55
CA GLY A 417 16.90 -13.35 -40.18
C GLY A 417 17.14 -12.27 -39.11
N SER A 418 17.43 -11.03 -39.50
CA SER A 418 17.65 -9.91 -38.60
C SER A 418 16.56 -8.84 -38.74
N PRO A 419 15.88 -8.46 -37.65
CA PRO A 419 14.89 -7.39 -37.70
C PRO A 419 15.55 -6.02 -37.77
N TRP A 420 14.90 -5.08 -38.46
CA TRP A 420 15.35 -3.69 -38.57
C TRP A 420 14.15 -2.72 -38.58
N GLN A 421 14.41 -1.48 -38.15
CA GLN A 421 13.46 -0.38 -38.08
C GLN A 421 13.37 0.34 -39.42
N GLN A 422 12.18 0.38 -40.00
CA GLN A 422 11.90 1.15 -41.22
C GLN A 422 11.07 2.38 -40.87
N ILE A 423 11.74 3.51 -40.72
CA ILE A 423 11.12 4.81 -40.45
C ILE A 423 10.49 5.34 -41.74
N LEU A 424 9.16 5.49 -41.77
CA LEU A 424 8.44 5.98 -42.95
C LEU A 424 8.55 7.51 -43.06
N PRO A 425 8.75 8.11 -44.25
CA PRO A 425 8.74 9.57 -44.42
C PRO A 425 7.41 10.18 -43.97
N ALA A 426 7.46 11.28 -43.19
CA ALA A 426 6.27 11.86 -42.56
C ALA A 426 5.19 12.26 -43.58
N GLU A 427 5.60 12.81 -44.73
CA GLU A 427 4.71 13.22 -45.82
C GLU A 427 3.99 12.06 -46.53
N LYS A 428 4.43 10.82 -46.31
CA LYS A 428 3.81 9.60 -46.87
C LYS A 428 2.89 8.90 -45.88
N VAL A 429 2.79 9.40 -44.65
CA VAL A 429 1.98 8.78 -43.58
C VAL A 429 0.73 9.62 -43.37
N ALA A 430 -0.44 9.05 -43.65
CA ALA A 430 -1.70 9.68 -43.34
C ALA A 430 -1.95 9.69 -41.82
N PRO A 431 -2.67 10.69 -41.27
CA PRO A 431 -3.07 10.68 -39.86
C PRO A 431 -3.86 9.39 -39.53
N PRO A 432 -3.47 8.63 -38.50
CA PRO A 432 -4.05 7.32 -38.20
C PRO A 432 -5.37 7.43 -37.43
N VAL A 433 -6.30 8.24 -37.92
CA VAL A 433 -7.59 8.53 -37.28
C VAL A 433 -8.72 7.84 -38.02
N VAL A 434 -9.51 7.06 -37.28
CA VAL A 434 -10.75 6.44 -37.77
C VAL A 434 -11.92 7.06 -37.00
N ALA A 435 -12.89 7.61 -37.71
CA ALA A 435 -14.06 8.26 -37.11
C ALA A 435 -15.29 7.35 -37.17
N GLY A 436 -16.13 7.40 -36.14
CA GLY A 436 -17.42 6.71 -36.05
C GLY A 436 -18.43 7.46 -35.18
N GLU A 437 -19.72 7.14 -35.32
CA GLU A 437 -20.80 7.65 -34.45
C GLU A 437 -21.38 6.49 -33.63
N VAL A 438 -21.71 6.74 -32.37
CA VAL A 438 -22.25 5.73 -31.44
C VAL A 438 -23.30 6.36 -30.52
N SER A 439 -24.29 5.59 -30.09
CA SER A 439 -25.46 6.10 -29.34
C SER A 439 -25.23 6.27 -27.84
N GLY A 440 -24.04 5.93 -27.33
CA GLY A 440 -23.71 5.93 -25.89
C GLY A 440 -23.93 4.57 -25.20
N GLY A 441 -23.82 4.54 -23.87
CA GLY A 441 -24.10 3.34 -23.07
C GLY A 441 -23.24 2.14 -23.42
N GLN A 442 -23.87 0.98 -23.63
CA GLN A 442 -23.18 -0.28 -23.94
C GLN A 442 -22.48 -0.25 -25.31
N GLU A 443 -23.08 0.38 -26.33
CA GLU A 443 -22.48 0.52 -27.66
C GLU A 443 -21.16 1.30 -27.60
N LEU A 444 -21.11 2.35 -26.77
CA LEU A 444 -19.88 3.10 -26.53
C LEU A 444 -18.81 2.23 -25.83
N ALA A 445 -19.19 1.47 -24.81
CA ALA A 445 -18.27 0.59 -24.11
C ALA A 445 -17.67 -0.50 -25.03
N GLU A 446 -18.50 -1.11 -25.88
CA GLU A 446 -18.09 -2.09 -26.88
C GLU A 446 -17.16 -1.46 -27.93
N ALA A 447 -17.46 -0.25 -28.41
CA ALA A 447 -16.60 0.46 -29.35
C ALA A 447 -15.24 0.84 -28.74
N VAL A 448 -15.19 1.20 -27.46
CA VAL A 448 -13.95 1.47 -26.72
C VAL A 448 -13.11 0.21 -26.57
N ALA A 449 -13.71 -0.89 -26.15
CA ALA A 449 -13.04 -2.18 -26.03
C ALA A 449 -12.48 -2.63 -27.39
N ALA A 450 -13.30 -2.59 -28.45
CA ALA A 450 -12.87 -2.94 -29.81
C ALA A 450 -11.72 -2.06 -30.32
N ALA A 451 -11.70 -0.77 -29.97
CA ALA A 451 -10.59 0.12 -30.29
C ALA A 451 -9.32 -0.26 -29.52
N ALA A 452 -9.42 -0.48 -28.19
CA ALA A 452 -8.31 -0.87 -27.32
C ALA A 452 -7.69 -2.23 -27.70
N GLU A 453 -8.52 -3.17 -28.16
CA GLU A 453 -8.15 -4.52 -28.59
C GLU A 453 -7.61 -4.59 -30.02
N HIS A 454 -7.38 -3.46 -30.68
CA HIS A 454 -6.86 -3.44 -32.05
C HIS A 454 -5.51 -4.16 -32.15
N ARG A 455 -5.41 -5.13 -33.07
CA ARG A 455 -4.20 -5.91 -33.30
C ARG A 455 -3.40 -5.27 -34.44
N PHE A 456 -2.25 -4.69 -34.11
CA PHE A 456 -1.36 -4.08 -35.09
C PHE A 456 -0.59 -5.15 -35.87
N ASP A 457 -0.56 -5.03 -37.20
CA ASP A 457 0.47 -5.71 -38.00
C ASP A 457 1.73 -4.82 -38.07
N LEU A 458 2.68 -5.07 -37.17
CA LEU A 458 3.90 -4.26 -37.03
C LEU A 458 4.80 -4.24 -38.27
N ALA A 459 4.59 -5.14 -39.24
CA ALA A 459 5.34 -5.17 -40.49
C ALA A 459 4.80 -4.17 -41.53
N THR A 460 3.52 -3.81 -41.46
CA THR A 460 2.84 -3.01 -42.49
C THR A 460 2.11 -1.79 -41.95
N GLN A 461 1.79 -1.77 -40.66
CA GLN A 461 1.05 -0.71 -39.98
C GLN A 461 1.94 0.03 -39.00
N ILE A 462 1.78 1.35 -38.95
CA ILE A 462 2.43 2.16 -37.92
C ILE A 462 1.83 1.84 -36.54
N PRO A 463 2.63 1.87 -35.46
CA PRO A 463 2.26 1.37 -34.13
C PRO A 463 1.41 2.36 -33.32
N ILE A 464 0.51 3.09 -33.98
CA ILE A 464 -0.40 4.06 -33.37
C ILE A 464 -1.70 4.15 -34.16
N ARG A 465 -2.83 4.24 -33.46
CA ARG A 465 -4.16 4.41 -34.03
C ARG A 465 -5.04 5.23 -33.11
N ALA A 466 -5.82 6.15 -33.66
CA ALA A 466 -6.85 6.89 -32.93
C ALA A 466 -8.23 6.54 -33.46
N THR A 467 -9.16 6.21 -32.56
CA THR A 467 -10.58 6.04 -32.88
C THR A 467 -11.34 7.20 -32.28
N LEU A 468 -11.90 8.06 -33.13
CA LEU A 468 -12.74 9.20 -32.75
C LEU A 468 -14.21 8.79 -32.81
N LEU A 469 -14.84 8.65 -31.66
CA LEU A 469 -16.24 8.28 -31.49
C LEU A 469 -17.05 9.53 -31.13
N ARG A 470 -18.06 9.85 -31.94
CA ARG A 470 -19.02 10.92 -31.63
C ARG A 470 -20.24 10.32 -30.93
N VAL A 471 -20.49 10.77 -29.70
CA VAL A 471 -21.66 10.35 -28.91
C VAL A 471 -22.82 11.34 -29.09
N SER A 472 -22.50 12.63 -29.14
CA SER A 472 -23.46 13.70 -29.42
C SER A 472 -22.78 14.88 -30.13
N ALA A 473 -23.50 15.98 -30.32
CA ALA A 473 -22.90 17.21 -30.86
C ALA A 473 -21.83 17.82 -29.95
N THR A 474 -21.87 17.52 -28.65
CA THR A 474 -20.99 18.11 -27.62
C THR A 474 -20.23 17.06 -26.81
N GLU A 475 -20.30 15.79 -27.18
CA GLU A 475 -19.60 14.72 -26.48
C GLU A 475 -18.93 13.81 -27.50
N HIS A 476 -17.60 13.72 -27.36
CA HIS A 476 -16.73 12.93 -28.21
C HIS A 476 -15.80 12.11 -27.33
N LEU A 477 -15.47 10.90 -27.78
CA LEU A 477 -14.49 10.06 -27.14
C LEU A 477 -13.38 9.74 -28.14
N VAL A 478 -12.13 9.89 -27.72
CA VAL A 478 -10.95 9.55 -28.52
C VAL A 478 -10.24 8.41 -27.81
N VAL A 479 -10.17 7.25 -28.46
CA VAL A 479 -9.37 6.11 -28.00
C VAL A 479 -8.09 6.09 -28.80
N LEU A 480 -7.00 6.52 -28.18
CA LEU A 480 -5.66 6.50 -28.77
C LEU A 480 -4.93 5.25 -28.31
N VAL A 481 -4.54 4.39 -29.24
CA VAL A 481 -3.86 3.12 -28.94
C VAL A 481 -2.48 3.16 -29.56
N ILE A 482 -1.46 2.96 -28.71
CA ILE A 482 -0.06 2.85 -29.13
C ILE A 482 0.42 1.43 -28.82
N HIS A 483 1.10 0.78 -29.75
CA HIS A 483 1.78 -0.49 -29.44
C HIS A 483 3.05 -0.22 -28.63
N HIS A 484 3.30 -1.00 -27.57
CA HIS A 484 4.43 -0.81 -26.65
C HIS A 484 5.79 -0.76 -27.36
N ILE A 485 5.93 -1.32 -28.56
CA ILE A 485 7.17 -1.26 -29.36
C ILE A 485 7.59 0.18 -29.75
N ALA A 486 6.65 1.12 -29.73
CA ALA A 486 6.87 2.53 -30.06
C ALA A 486 6.66 3.49 -28.89
N GLY A 487 6.22 3.01 -27.73
CA GLY A 487 5.93 3.84 -26.58
C GLY A 487 5.90 3.05 -25.27
N ASP A 488 6.18 3.73 -24.17
CA ASP A 488 6.09 3.21 -22.80
C ASP A 488 5.25 4.13 -21.91
N GLY A 489 5.07 3.77 -20.64
CA GLY A 489 4.30 4.59 -19.70
C GLY A 489 4.82 6.03 -19.57
N ALA A 490 6.15 6.21 -19.64
CA ALA A 490 6.76 7.54 -19.62
C ALA A 490 6.49 8.35 -20.90
N SER A 491 6.18 7.69 -22.03
CA SER A 491 5.81 8.34 -23.29
C SER A 491 4.41 8.97 -23.27
N VAL A 492 3.54 8.61 -22.31
CA VAL A 492 2.16 9.14 -22.23
C VAL A 492 2.16 10.63 -21.88
N VAL A 493 3.10 11.09 -21.04
CA VAL A 493 3.24 12.50 -20.65
C VAL A 493 3.55 13.42 -21.84
N PRO A 494 4.64 13.21 -22.63
CA PRO A 494 4.91 14.03 -23.81
C PRO A 494 3.82 13.89 -24.87
N LEU A 495 3.21 12.72 -25.02
CA LEU A 495 2.08 12.51 -25.93
C LEU A 495 0.88 13.42 -25.60
N ALA A 496 0.46 13.44 -24.34
CA ALA A 496 -0.68 14.25 -23.89
C ALA A 496 -0.39 15.75 -24.05
N ARG A 497 0.82 16.20 -23.68
CA ARG A 497 1.26 17.60 -23.85
C ARG A 497 1.30 18.01 -25.31
N ASP A 498 1.92 17.19 -26.16
CA ASP A 498 2.09 17.47 -27.58
C ASP A 498 0.71 17.52 -28.26
N LEU A 499 -0.23 16.64 -27.88
CA LEU A 499 -1.59 16.61 -28.43
C LEU A 499 -2.38 17.90 -28.20
N ALA A 500 -2.36 18.47 -27.00
CA ALA A 500 -3.04 19.74 -26.79
C ALA A 500 -2.33 20.91 -27.46
N THR A 501 -1.00 20.90 -27.46
CA THR A 501 -0.22 21.95 -28.12
C THR A 501 -0.52 22.00 -29.62
N THR A 502 -0.55 20.83 -30.28
CA THR A 502 -0.87 20.73 -31.71
C THR A 502 -2.34 21.00 -31.97
N TYR A 503 -3.25 20.52 -31.12
CA TYR A 503 -4.68 20.81 -31.23
C TYR A 503 -4.98 22.32 -31.15
N ALA A 504 -4.44 23.00 -30.15
CA ALA A 504 -4.63 24.44 -29.97
C ALA A 504 -4.05 25.25 -31.16
N ALA A 505 -2.92 24.82 -31.71
CA ALA A 505 -2.34 25.43 -32.91
C ALA A 505 -3.22 25.23 -34.15
N ARG A 506 -3.63 23.98 -34.42
CA ARG A 506 -4.45 23.64 -35.58
C ARG A 506 -5.82 24.28 -35.54
N ARG A 507 -6.46 24.33 -34.37
CA ARG A 507 -7.73 25.03 -34.16
C ARG A 507 -7.63 26.54 -34.43
N ALA A 508 -6.47 27.14 -34.16
CA ALA A 508 -6.17 28.53 -34.49
C ALA A 508 -5.73 28.74 -35.96
N GLY A 509 -5.79 27.71 -36.81
CA GLY A 509 -5.42 27.80 -38.22
C GLY A 509 -3.92 27.92 -38.48
N ARG A 510 -3.07 27.57 -37.51
CA ARG A 510 -1.60 27.66 -37.60
C ARG A 510 -0.94 26.30 -37.42
N LEU A 511 0.32 26.20 -37.85
CA LEU A 511 1.16 25.04 -37.57
C LEU A 511 1.62 25.07 -36.10
N PRO A 512 1.85 23.91 -35.46
CA PRO A 512 2.44 23.85 -34.12
C PRO A 512 3.84 24.46 -34.13
N THR A 513 4.19 25.13 -33.04
CA THR A 513 5.53 25.68 -32.81
C THR A 513 6.09 25.02 -31.56
N TRP A 514 7.23 24.35 -31.72
CA TRP A 514 7.88 23.59 -30.67
C TRP A 514 9.37 23.54 -30.92
N SER A 515 10.16 23.37 -29.85
CA SER A 515 11.58 23.10 -29.97
C SER A 515 11.79 21.76 -30.69
N PRO A 516 12.75 21.68 -31.64
CA PRO A 516 13.15 20.41 -32.23
C PRO A 516 13.61 19.44 -31.13
N LEU A 517 13.30 18.15 -31.30
CA LEU A 517 13.83 17.12 -30.42
C LEU A 517 15.35 17.03 -30.64
N PRO A 518 16.17 17.00 -29.58
CA PRO A 518 17.63 16.96 -29.72
C PRO A 518 18.12 15.65 -30.37
N VAL A 519 17.39 14.57 -30.18
CA VAL A 519 17.64 13.24 -30.74
C VAL A 519 16.32 12.54 -31.07
N GLN A 520 16.40 11.50 -31.91
CA GLN A 520 15.28 10.58 -32.20
C GLN A 520 15.57 9.18 -31.63
N TYR A 521 14.55 8.32 -31.61
CA TYR A 521 14.68 6.96 -31.06
C TYR A 521 15.74 6.11 -31.79
N ALA A 522 15.95 6.40 -33.08
CA ALA A 522 17.03 5.81 -33.87
C ALA A 522 18.43 6.11 -33.30
N ASP A 523 18.64 7.35 -32.85
CA ASP A 523 19.91 7.79 -32.28
C ASP A 523 20.17 7.11 -30.93
N TYR A 524 19.14 7.01 -30.09
CA TYR A 524 19.17 6.22 -28.85
C TYR A 524 19.53 4.76 -29.12
N THR A 525 18.94 4.14 -30.14
CA THR A 525 19.18 2.74 -30.49
C THR A 525 20.65 2.48 -30.86
N LEU A 526 21.28 3.41 -31.59
CA LEU A 526 22.68 3.31 -31.99
C LEU A 526 23.62 3.63 -30.84
N TRP A 527 23.32 4.69 -30.07
CA TRP A 527 24.07 5.09 -28.89
C TRP A 527 24.08 4.00 -27.81
N GLN A 528 22.92 3.41 -27.50
CA GLN A 528 22.81 2.36 -26.49
C GLN A 528 23.73 1.17 -26.82
N ARG A 529 23.79 0.76 -28.09
CA ARG A 529 24.65 -0.34 -28.52
C ARG A 529 26.13 -0.02 -28.41
N GLU A 530 26.53 1.17 -28.79
CA GLU A 530 27.93 1.58 -28.68
C GLU A 530 28.37 1.64 -27.22
N VAL A 531 27.57 2.29 -26.38
CA VAL A 531 27.94 2.53 -24.98
C VAL A 531 27.93 1.25 -24.14
N LEU A 532 27.00 0.34 -24.41
CA LEU A 532 26.99 -0.96 -23.73
C LEU A 532 28.11 -1.88 -24.22
N GLY A 533 28.67 -1.62 -25.40
CA GLY A 533 29.71 -2.43 -26.00
C GLY A 533 29.20 -3.81 -26.43
N ARG A 534 30.12 -4.76 -26.57
CA ARG A 534 29.81 -6.11 -27.09
C ARG A 534 29.80 -7.14 -25.97
N GLU A 535 28.91 -8.12 -26.08
CA GLU A 535 28.79 -9.21 -25.10
C GLU A 535 30.00 -10.18 -25.10
N ASP A 536 30.73 -10.26 -26.21
CA ASP A 536 31.96 -11.07 -26.32
C ASP A 536 33.20 -10.39 -25.72
N ASP A 537 33.08 -9.11 -25.35
CA ASP A 537 34.12 -8.34 -24.67
C ASP A 537 33.86 -8.36 -23.15
N PRO A 538 34.70 -9.02 -22.33
CA PRO A 538 34.53 -9.08 -20.87
C PRO A 538 34.57 -7.73 -20.17
N ASP A 539 35.24 -6.74 -20.77
CA ASP A 539 35.42 -5.40 -20.20
C ASP A 539 34.26 -4.46 -20.57
N SER A 540 33.32 -4.89 -21.42
CA SER A 540 32.15 -4.09 -21.78
C SER A 540 31.14 -3.98 -20.64
N VAL A 541 30.42 -2.85 -20.61
CA VAL A 541 29.34 -2.60 -19.64
C VAL A 541 28.27 -3.68 -19.73
N LEU A 542 27.91 -4.09 -20.95
CA LEU A 542 26.93 -5.15 -21.17
C LEU A 542 27.35 -6.46 -20.49
N SER A 543 28.58 -6.90 -20.72
CA SER A 543 29.10 -8.16 -20.16
C SER A 543 29.13 -8.15 -18.64
N GLN A 544 29.56 -7.03 -18.05
CA GLN A 544 29.60 -6.87 -16.59
C GLN A 544 28.20 -6.91 -15.96
N GLN A 545 27.23 -6.19 -16.54
CA GLN A 545 25.86 -6.20 -16.03
C GLN A 545 25.18 -7.57 -16.23
N LEU A 546 25.41 -8.24 -17.37
CA LEU A 546 24.93 -9.62 -17.59
C LEU A 546 25.54 -10.60 -16.57
N ALA A 547 26.82 -10.45 -16.23
CA ALA A 547 27.49 -11.28 -15.23
C ALA A 547 26.90 -11.10 -13.82
N TYR A 548 26.54 -9.86 -13.44
CA TYR A 548 25.81 -9.59 -12.21
C TYR A 548 24.49 -10.36 -12.17
N TRP A 549 23.66 -10.22 -13.21
CA TRP A 549 22.33 -10.85 -13.25
C TRP A 549 22.40 -12.37 -13.32
N ARG A 550 23.38 -12.94 -14.03
CA ARG A 550 23.60 -14.40 -14.04
C ARG A 550 23.86 -14.95 -12.64
N ARG A 551 24.64 -14.23 -11.83
CA ARG A 551 24.91 -14.60 -10.44
C ARG A 551 23.66 -14.43 -9.56
N GLU A 552 22.97 -13.30 -9.69
CA GLU A 552 21.80 -12.97 -8.87
C GLU A 552 20.61 -13.91 -9.12
N LEU A 553 20.37 -14.26 -10.39
CA LEU A 553 19.25 -15.10 -10.82
C LEU A 553 19.62 -16.59 -10.93
N SER A 554 20.83 -16.97 -10.53
CA SER A 554 21.27 -18.37 -10.55
C SER A 554 20.37 -19.23 -9.67
N GLY A 555 19.71 -20.23 -10.26
CA GLY A 555 18.81 -21.13 -9.55
C GLY A 555 17.50 -20.47 -9.08
N VAL A 556 17.07 -19.38 -9.73
CA VAL A 556 15.74 -18.82 -9.50
C VAL A 556 14.67 -19.88 -9.79
N PRO A 557 13.58 -19.97 -9.00
CA PRO A 557 12.49 -20.88 -9.30
C PRO A 557 11.88 -20.60 -10.68
N GLU A 558 11.73 -21.62 -11.52
CA GLU A 558 11.11 -21.45 -12.85
C GLU A 558 9.64 -21.02 -12.74
N GLN A 559 8.95 -21.47 -11.69
CA GLN A 559 7.55 -21.19 -11.43
C GLN A 559 7.28 -21.09 -9.93
N ILE A 560 6.56 -20.04 -9.52
CA ILE A 560 5.99 -19.97 -8.17
C ILE A 560 4.64 -20.70 -8.08
N SER A 561 4.34 -21.23 -6.89
CA SER A 561 3.03 -21.80 -6.58
C SER A 561 2.12 -20.74 -5.96
N LEU A 562 0.91 -20.60 -6.47
CA LEU A 562 -0.13 -19.74 -5.89
C LEU A 562 -1.40 -20.57 -5.73
N PRO A 563 -2.37 -20.12 -4.91
CA PRO A 563 -3.64 -20.83 -4.75
C PRO A 563 -4.52 -20.53 -5.96
N PHE A 564 -4.18 -21.17 -7.09
CA PHE A 564 -4.93 -21.06 -8.34
C PHE A 564 -6.32 -21.68 -8.18
N ASP A 565 -7.33 -21.02 -8.74
CA ASP A 565 -8.70 -21.55 -8.80
C ASP A 565 -8.83 -22.66 -9.86
N ARG A 566 -7.91 -22.66 -10.83
CA ARG A 566 -7.89 -23.57 -11.98
C ARG A 566 -6.47 -24.09 -12.23
N PRO A 567 -6.32 -25.31 -12.76
CA PRO A 567 -5.01 -25.81 -13.16
C PRO A 567 -4.43 -24.96 -14.30
N ARG A 568 -3.12 -24.72 -14.26
CA ARG A 568 -2.42 -23.98 -15.32
C ARG A 568 -2.57 -24.69 -16.67
N PRO A 569 -3.01 -24.00 -17.74
CA PRO A 569 -3.06 -24.59 -19.07
C PRO A 569 -1.65 -24.76 -19.67
N ALA A 570 -1.50 -25.65 -20.65
CA ALA A 570 -0.23 -25.86 -21.35
C ALA A 570 0.19 -24.64 -22.20
N GLU A 571 -0.78 -23.88 -22.69
CA GLU A 571 -0.59 -22.62 -23.42
C GLU A 571 -1.46 -21.54 -22.79
N ARG A 572 -0.90 -20.35 -22.58
CA ARG A 572 -1.63 -19.21 -22.03
C ARG A 572 -2.57 -18.61 -23.07
N SER A 573 -3.80 -18.28 -22.67
CA SER A 573 -4.72 -17.55 -23.54
C SER A 573 -4.43 -16.04 -23.62
N PHE A 574 -3.61 -15.52 -22.69
CA PHE A 574 -3.39 -14.09 -22.43
C PHE A 574 -4.65 -13.30 -22.05
N ARG A 575 -5.79 -13.97 -21.79
CA ARG A 575 -7.00 -13.29 -21.33
C ARG A 575 -6.84 -12.84 -19.88
N GLY A 576 -7.25 -11.61 -19.63
CA GLY A 576 -7.12 -10.99 -18.32
C GLY A 576 -8.29 -10.12 -17.94
N GLU A 577 -8.48 -10.01 -16.64
CA GLU A 577 -9.40 -9.08 -16.00
C GLU A 577 -8.66 -8.29 -14.91
N VAL A 578 -9.31 -7.26 -14.36
CA VAL A 578 -8.69 -6.33 -13.43
C VAL A 578 -9.57 -6.16 -12.19
N VAL A 579 -8.98 -6.32 -11.01
CA VAL A 579 -9.57 -5.89 -9.74
C VAL A 579 -8.98 -4.54 -9.34
N SER A 580 -9.81 -3.61 -8.88
CA SER A 580 -9.35 -2.31 -8.35
C SER A 580 -9.31 -2.33 -6.82
N PHE A 581 -8.34 -1.64 -6.24
CA PHE A 581 -8.22 -1.40 -4.81
C PHE A 581 -7.60 -0.02 -4.56
N ALA A 582 -7.53 0.41 -3.29
CA ALA A 582 -6.86 1.65 -2.94
C ALA A 582 -6.15 1.50 -1.59
N ILE A 583 -5.00 2.16 -1.48
CA ILE A 583 -4.34 2.45 -0.20
C ILE A 583 -4.89 3.80 0.24
N ASP A 584 -5.57 3.83 1.39
CA ASP A 584 -6.16 5.07 1.89
C ASP A 584 -5.09 6.10 2.29
N PRO A 585 -5.45 7.40 2.42
CA PRO A 585 -4.47 8.43 2.68
C PRO A 585 -3.70 8.27 4.00
N LEU A 586 -4.33 7.73 5.05
CA LEU A 586 -3.64 7.53 6.33
C LEU A 586 -2.57 6.45 6.19
N LEU A 587 -2.90 5.34 5.53
CA LEU A 587 -1.95 4.28 5.27
C LEU A 587 -0.83 4.73 4.32
N ARG A 588 -1.14 5.57 3.33
CA ARG A 588 -0.13 6.21 2.48
C ARG A 588 0.89 6.98 3.32
N ASP A 589 0.44 7.86 4.20
CA ASP A 589 1.32 8.68 5.04
C ASP A 589 2.22 7.80 5.94
N GLN A 590 1.66 6.70 6.47
CA GLN A 590 2.41 5.73 7.26
C GLN A 590 3.47 4.98 6.43
N ILE A 591 3.15 4.60 5.19
CA ILE A 591 4.12 3.99 4.26
C ILE A 591 5.25 4.98 3.93
N GLU A 592 4.90 6.24 3.64
CA GLU A 592 5.88 7.30 3.36
C GLU A 592 6.75 7.59 4.59
N GLN A 593 6.17 7.56 5.80
CA GLN A 593 6.91 7.65 7.05
C GLN A 593 7.88 6.48 7.23
N LEU A 594 7.42 5.23 7.05
CA LEU A 594 8.27 4.04 7.16
C LEU A 594 9.43 4.10 6.15
N ALA A 595 9.15 4.51 4.92
CA ALA A 595 10.17 4.70 3.90
C ALA A 595 11.24 5.71 4.35
N ARG A 596 10.83 6.86 4.88
CA ARG A 596 11.74 7.89 5.43
C ARG A 596 12.57 7.38 6.61
N GLU A 597 11.94 6.72 7.58
CA GLU A 597 12.60 6.20 8.79
C GLU A 597 13.64 5.13 8.49
N THR A 598 13.45 4.37 7.41
CA THR A 598 14.34 3.28 6.99
C THR A 598 15.33 3.69 5.90
N GLY A 599 15.29 4.94 5.43
CA GLY A 599 16.12 5.40 4.31
C GLY A 599 15.80 4.69 2.99
N THR A 600 14.55 4.25 2.82
CA THR A 600 14.06 3.55 1.62
C THR A 600 13.02 4.39 0.88
N THR A 601 12.42 3.83 -0.18
CA THR A 601 11.37 4.50 -0.97
C THR A 601 10.03 3.78 -0.80
N THR A 602 8.91 4.48 -1.02
CA THR A 602 7.56 3.90 -1.08
C THR A 602 7.53 2.64 -1.96
N SER A 603 8.17 2.69 -3.14
CA SER A 603 8.29 1.53 -4.04
C SER A 603 8.93 0.31 -3.38
N MET A 604 9.97 0.49 -2.56
CA MET A 604 10.67 -0.61 -1.87
C MET A 604 9.78 -1.22 -0.77
N VAL A 605 9.02 -0.40 -0.04
CA VAL A 605 8.05 -0.87 0.96
C VAL A 605 6.95 -1.71 0.30
N LEU A 606 6.39 -1.22 -0.80
CA LEU A 606 5.37 -1.93 -1.60
C LEU A 606 5.90 -3.27 -2.12
N GLN A 607 7.13 -3.29 -2.65
CA GLN A 607 7.79 -4.52 -3.12
C GLN A 607 8.02 -5.54 -1.99
N ALA A 608 8.48 -5.09 -0.82
CA ALA A 608 8.69 -5.96 0.33
C ALA A 608 7.36 -6.53 0.85
N ALA A 609 6.31 -5.72 0.92
CA ALA A 609 4.97 -6.18 1.29
C ALA A 609 4.40 -7.20 0.29
N LEU A 610 4.67 -7.03 -1.01
CA LEU A 610 4.26 -8.00 -2.03
C LEU A 610 5.00 -9.34 -1.85
N ALA A 611 6.29 -9.32 -1.53
CA ALA A 611 7.03 -10.54 -1.23
C ALA A 611 6.44 -11.28 -0.01
N VAL A 612 6.02 -10.55 1.03
CA VAL A 612 5.30 -11.14 2.17
C VAL A 612 3.98 -11.77 1.75
N LEU A 613 3.19 -11.08 0.91
CA LEU A 613 1.93 -11.61 0.39
C LEU A 613 2.16 -12.93 -0.37
N LEU A 614 3.11 -12.95 -1.30
CA LEU A 614 3.40 -14.13 -2.11
C LEU A 614 3.85 -15.31 -1.25
N ARG A 615 4.70 -15.09 -0.23
CA ARG A 615 5.06 -16.10 0.77
C ARG A 615 3.81 -16.66 1.46
N LYS A 616 2.93 -15.78 1.94
CA LYS A 616 1.71 -16.15 2.67
C LYS A 616 0.71 -16.91 1.80
N LEU A 617 0.73 -16.68 0.49
CA LEU A 617 -0.06 -17.42 -0.49
C LEU A 617 0.58 -18.75 -0.90
N GLY A 618 1.76 -19.10 -0.38
CA GLY A 618 2.41 -20.39 -0.64
C GLY A 618 3.39 -20.38 -1.82
N ALA A 619 3.88 -19.21 -2.26
CA ALA A 619 4.90 -19.10 -3.30
C ALA A 619 6.27 -19.70 -2.89
N GLY A 620 6.45 -20.01 -1.61
CA GLY A 620 7.70 -20.51 -1.05
C GLY A 620 8.58 -19.39 -0.47
N ASP A 621 9.83 -19.74 -0.20
CA ASP A 621 10.77 -18.87 0.50
C ASP A 621 11.65 -18.02 -0.44
N ASP A 622 11.73 -18.35 -1.73
CA ASP A 622 12.53 -17.66 -2.74
C ASP A 622 11.60 -17.10 -3.83
N ILE A 623 11.42 -15.78 -3.84
CA ILE A 623 10.33 -15.11 -4.55
C ILE A 623 10.92 -14.21 -5.62
N ALA A 624 10.52 -14.41 -6.88
CA ALA A 624 10.89 -13.54 -7.99
C ALA A 624 9.70 -12.65 -8.40
N ILE A 625 9.89 -11.33 -8.31
CA ILE A 625 8.92 -10.30 -8.70
C ILE A 625 9.51 -9.50 -9.86
N GLY A 626 8.77 -9.34 -10.95
CA GLY A 626 9.16 -8.47 -12.03
C GLY A 626 8.77 -7.01 -11.80
N GLY A 627 9.54 -6.08 -12.35
CA GLY A 627 9.14 -4.67 -12.37
C GLY A 627 9.64 -3.97 -13.64
N PRO A 628 8.95 -2.90 -14.08
CA PRO A 628 9.49 -2.02 -15.12
C PRO A 628 10.52 -1.04 -14.53
N ILE A 629 11.54 -0.70 -15.32
CA ILE A 629 12.41 0.46 -15.11
C ILE A 629 12.29 1.34 -16.36
N ALA A 630 12.17 2.65 -16.19
CA ALA A 630 11.89 3.57 -17.30
C ALA A 630 12.94 3.55 -18.42
N GLY A 631 14.21 3.23 -18.13
CA GLY A 631 15.29 3.16 -19.12
C GLY A 631 15.68 4.50 -19.76
N ARG A 632 15.19 5.62 -19.23
CA ARG A 632 15.53 6.98 -19.67
C ARG A 632 16.66 7.55 -18.82
N THR A 633 17.86 7.10 -19.11
CA THR A 633 19.07 7.47 -18.35
C THR A 633 19.74 8.76 -18.84
N ASP A 634 19.20 9.39 -19.89
CA ASP A 634 19.69 10.64 -20.47
C ASP A 634 18.56 11.67 -20.64
N GLU A 635 18.85 12.94 -20.36
CA GLU A 635 17.90 14.05 -20.40
C GLU A 635 17.35 14.31 -21.81
N ALA A 636 18.16 14.05 -22.85
CA ALA A 636 17.71 14.18 -24.23
C ALA A 636 16.54 13.23 -24.59
N LEU A 637 16.29 12.22 -23.75
CA LEU A 637 15.19 11.27 -23.90
C LEU A 637 13.89 11.75 -23.24
N THR A 638 13.89 12.78 -22.38
CA THR A 638 12.72 13.14 -21.57
C THR A 638 11.47 13.42 -22.41
N ASP A 639 11.62 14.13 -23.52
CA ASP A 639 10.50 14.53 -24.39
C ASP A 639 10.19 13.54 -25.53
N LEU A 640 10.97 12.47 -25.65
CA LEU A 640 10.90 11.57 -26.79
C LEU A 640 9.87 10.46 -26.57
N ILE A 641 8.98 10.23 -27.54
CA ILE A 641 8.09 9.06 -27.53
C ILE A 641 8.87 7.85 -28.07
N GLY A 642 8.89 6.75 -27.32
CA GLY A 642 9.66 5.56 -27.67
C GLY A 642 9.57 4.47 -26.61
N PHE A 643 10.06 3.28 -26.93
CA PHE A 643 10.08 2.16 -25.98
C PHE A 643 11.43 2.08 -25.26
N PHE A 644 11.54 2.71 -24.10
CA PHE A 644 12.78 2.73 -23.31
C PHE A 644 12.72 1.76 -22.13
N ALA A 645 11.52 1.43 -21.68
CA ALA A 645 11.32 0.59 -20.51
C ALA A 645 12.06 -0.75 -20.61
N ASN A 646 12.86 -1.06 -19.59
CA ASN A 646 13.44 -2.38 -19.38
C ASN A 646 12.69 -3.12 -18.25
N THR A 647 12.90 -4.42 -18.14
CA THR A 647 12.35 -5.26 -17.08
C THR A 647 13.46 -5.79 -16.20
N TRP A 648 13.33 -5.61 -14.90
CA TRP A 648 14.23 -6.20 -13.90
C TRP A 648 13.48 -7.24 -13.07
N VAL A 649 14.25 -8.08 -12.37
CA VAL A 649 13.72 -9.14 -11.51
C VAL A 649 14.23 -8.92 -10.09
N LEU A 650 13.31 -8.65 -9.18
CA LEU A 650 13.55 -8.60 -7.75
C LEU A 650 13.42 -10.01 -7.18
N ARG A 651 14.55 -10.65 -6.86
CA ARG A 651 14.57 -11.95 -6.19
C ARG A 651 14.72 -11.76 -4.68
N VAL A 652 13.72 -12.13 -3.88
CA VAL A 652 13.69 -11.90 -2.44
C VAL A 652 13.71 -13.24 -1.70
N ALA A 653 14.59 -13.36 -0.71
CA ALA A 653 14.66 -14.55 0.14
C ALA A 653 13.96 -14.27 1.48
N THR A 654 12.89 -15.00 1.75
CA THR A 654 12.09 -14.89 2.97
C THR A 654 12.39 -16.00 3.98
N SER A 655 13.26 -16.94 3.63
CA SER A 655 13.70 -18.05 4.50
C SER A 655 14.18 -17.56 5.88
N GLY A 656 13.86 -18.32 6.93
CA GLY A 656 14.23 -17.96 8.30
C GLY A 656 13.28 -16.96 8.97
N ASN A 657 12.18 -16.57 8.29
CA ASN A 657 11.11 -15.73 8.83
C ASN A 657 11.64 -14.39 9.40
N PRO A 658 12.37 -13.58 8.61
CA PRO A 658 12.95 -12.33 9.10
C PRO A 658 11.88 -11.33 9.60
N PRO A 659 12.25 -10.34 10.45
CA PRO A 659 11.48 -9.12 10.63
C PRO A 659 11.23 -8.41 9.30
N PHE A 660 10.11 -7.69 9.17
CA PHE A 660 9.82 -6.94 7.95
C PHE A 660 10.91 -5.92 7.61
N ARG A 661 11.47 -5.22 8.61
CA ARG A 661 12.58 -4.27 8.41
C ARG A 661 13.78 -4.91 7.70
N GLN A 662 14.18 -6.10 8.12
CA GLN A 662 15.30 -6.82 7.50
C GLN A 662 14.99 -7.22 6.04
N LEU A 663 13.73 -7.61 5.78
CA LEU A 663 13.28 -7.91 4.41
C LEU A 663 13.32 -6.65 3.53
N LEU A 664 12.88 -5.51 4.07
CA LEU A 664 12.91 -4.22 3.39
C LEU A 664 14.35 -3.77 3.08
N GLU A 665 15.29 -3.95 4.01
CA GLU A 665 16.72 -3.70 3.77
C GLU A 665 17.27 -4.57 2.62
N GLN A 666 16.90 -5.86 2.58
CA GLN A 666 17.27 -6.75 1.47
C GLN A 666 16.68 -6.26 0.14
N VAL A 667 15.40 -5.88 0.12
CA VAL A 667 14.72 -5.35 -1.08
C VAL A 667 15.39 -4.05 -1.54
N ALA A 668 15.68 -3.13 -0.63
CA ALA A 668 16.35 -1.87 -0.94
C ALA A 668 17.73 -2.11 -1.58
N GLY A 669 18.56 -2.97 -0.96
CA GLY A 669 19.87 -3.32 -1.51
C GLY A 669 19.81 -3.94 -2.90
N LYS A 670 18.82 -4.81 -3.14
CA LYS A 670 18.61 -5.45 -4.46
C LYS A 670 18.05 -4.49 -5.50
N ALA A 671 17.13 -3.61 -5.13
CA ALA A 671 16.61 -2.58 -6.03
C ALA A 671 17.73 -1.62 -6.48
N LEU A 672 18.61 -1.19 -5.56
CA LEU A 672 19.76 -0.35 -5.89
C LEU A 672 20.74 -1.05 -6.83
N ALA A 673 21.08 -2.31 -6.55
CA ALA A 673 21.92 -3.11 -7.43
C ALA A 673 21.27 -3.36 -8.81
N ALA A 674 19.94 -3.51 -8.86
CA ALA A 674 19.22 -3.61 -10.11
C ALA A 674 19.30 -2.32 -10.94
N TYR A 675 19.22 -1.14 -10.31
CA TYR A 675 19.40 0.13 -11.01
C TYR A 675 20.82 0.32 -11.56
N GLU A 676 21.85 -0.13 -10.84
CA GLU A 676 23.24 -0.11 -11.33
C GLU A 676 23.46 -1.03 -12.54
N ASN A 677 22.62 -2.06 -12.69
CA ASN A 677 22.70 -3.06 -13.74
C ASN A 677 21.47 -3.02 -14.67
N GLN A 678 20.79 -1.86 -14.77
CA GLN A 678 19.50 -1.72 -15.45
C GLN A 678 19.58 -1.76 -16.98
N ASP A 679 20.77 -1.63 -17.56
CA ASP A 679 20.94 -1.60 -19.02
C ASP A 679 21.01 -3.00 -19.63
N ALA A 680 21.22 -4.05 -18.81
CA ALA A 680 21.22 -5.44 -19.25
C ALA A 680 19.86 -5.82 -19.88
N PRO A 681 19.82 -6.22 -21.16
CA PRO A 681 18.58 -6.59 -21.82
C PRO A 681 17.95 -7.85 -21.22
N PHE A 682 16.68 -7.78 -20.83
CA PHE A 682 15.94 -8.91 -20.27
C PHE A 682 16.01 -10.19 -21.12
N GLU A 683 15.89 -10.09 -22.45
CA GLU A 683 15.92 -11.26 -23.34
C GLU A 683 17.28 -11.97 -23.33
N ARG A 684 18.38 -11.20 -23.26
CA ARG A 684 19.73 -11.76 -23.15
C ARG A 684 19.94 -12.45 -21.81
N LEU A 685 19.26 -11.99 -20.74
CA LEU A 685 19.27 -12.67 -19.45
C LEU A 685 18.61 -14.05 -19.54
N VAL A 686 17.41 -14.13 -20.14
CA VAL A 686 16.68 -15.38 -20.33
C VAL A 686 17.51 -16.39 -21.13
N ASP A 687 18.08 -15.96 -22.26
CA ASP A 687 18.95 -16.82 -23.09
C ASP A 687 20.18 -17.31 -22.31
N SER A 688 20.81 -16.44 -21.52
CA SER A 688 22.05 -16.78 -20.83
C SER A 688 21.88 -17.66 -19.60
N LEU A 689 20.69 -17.70 -19.00
CA LEU A 689 20.37 -18.53 -17.84
C LEU A 689 19.95 -19.96 -18.23
N ASN A 690 19.85 -20.27 -19.53
CA ASN A 690 19.41 -21.57 -20.06
C ASN A 690 18.08 -22.06 -19.44
N LEU A 691 17.16 -21.14 -19.17
CA LEU A 691 15.84 -21.47 -18.61
C LEU A 691 14.96 -22.16 -19.65
N SER A 692 14.14 -23.11 -19.20
CA SER A 692 13.18 -23.79 -20.05
C SER A 692 12.15 -22.79 -20.60
N ARG A 693 12.12 -22.58 -21.93
CA ARG A 693 11.10 -21.73 -22.55
C ARG A 693 9.74 -22.43 -22.47
N SER A 694 8.79 -21.79 -21.79
CA SER A 694 7.44 -22.31 -21.56
C SER A 694 6.40 -21.41 -22.22
N THR A 695 5.43 -22.03 -22.89
CA THR A 695 4.21 -21.36 -23.37
C THR A 695 3.24 -21.04 -22.22
N ALA A 696 3.36 -21.75 -21.10
CA ALA A 696 2.41 -21.74 -19.99
C ALA A 696 2.66 -20.64 -18.96
N HIS A 697 3.87 -20.07 -18.89
CA HIS A 697 4.23 -19.01 -17.94
C HIS A 697 5.40 -18.17 -18.45
N HIS A 698 5.56 -17.00 -17.85
CA HIS A 698 6.71 -16.13 -18.10
C HIS A 698 8.00 -16.72 -17.46
N PRO A 699 9.20 -16.58 -18.08
CA PRO A 699 10.36 -17.41 -17.76
C PRO A 699 11.07 -17.13 -16.43
N LEU A 700 10.98 -15.91 -15.90
CA LEU A 700 11.75 -15.49 -14.71
C LEU A 700 10.89 -15.10 -13.50
N PHE A 701 9.64 -14.76 -13.73
CA PHE A 701 8.70 -14.34 -12.69
C PHE A 701 7.28 -14.41 -13.27
N GLN A 702 6.30 -14.66 -12.40
CA GLN A 702 4.89 -14.72 -12.77
C GLN A 702 4.06 -13.57 -12.18
N VAL A 703 4.64 -12.82 -11.25
CA VAL A 703 4.00 -11.67 -10.60
C VAL A 703 4.84 -10.43 -10.87
N SER A 704 4.19 -9.34 -11.27
CA SER A 704 4.84 -8.06 -11.49
C SER A 704 4.28 -6.96 -10.59
N LEU A 705 5.11 -5.98 -10.26
CA LEU A 705 4.71 -4.76 -9.58
C LEU A 705 5.21 -3.53 -10.34
N ALA A 706 4.32 -2.61 -10.63
CA ALA A 706 4.62 -1.31 -11.22
C ALA A 706 4.05 -0.18 -10.35
N LEU A 707 4.88 0.83 -10.09
CA LEU A 707 4.47 2.09 -9.46
C LEU A 707 4.54 3.20 -10.50
N GLN A 708 3.40 3.84 -10.76
CA GLN A 708 3.29 4.97 -11.67
C GLN A 708 3.20 6.27 -10.85
N ASN A 709 4.28 7.05 -10.85
CA ASN A 709 4.39 8.30 -10.09
C ASN A 709 4.60 9.53 -10.99
N ASN A 710 4.28 9.41 -12.28
CA ASN A 710 4.34 10.52 -13.23
C ASN A 710 2.93 11.14 -13.34
N PRO A 711 2.66 12.30 -12.73
CA PRO A 711 1.40 12.98 -12.95
C PRO A 711 1.25 13.31 -14.43
N LEU A 712 0.06 13.06 -14.98
CA LEU A 712 -0.29 13.64 -16.26
C LEU A 712 -0.26 15.17 -16.12
N PRO A 713 0.31 15.89 -17.09
CA PRO A 713 0.28 17.34 -17.05
C PRO A 713 -1.17 17.82 -17.02
N LYS A 714 -1.45 18.93 -16.33
CA LYS A 714 -2.73 19.63 -16.52
C LYS A 714 -2.70 20.21 -17.93
N VAL A 715 -3.31 19.49 -18.85
CA VAL A 715 -3.33 19.85 -20.26
C VAL A 715 -4.67 20.51 -20.57
N GLU A 716 -4.64 21.78 -20.96
CA GLU A 716 -5.85 22.52 -21.34
C GLU A 716 -6.14 22.37 -22.83
N PHE A 717 -7.35 21.92 -23.14
CA PHE A 717 -7.89 21.94 -24.49
C PHE A 717 -8.84 23.13 -24.59
N PRO A 718 -8.57 24.15 -25.43
CA PRO A 718 -9.34 25.37 -25.40
C PRO A 718 -10.84 25.11 -25.63
N GLY A 719 -11.70 25.52 -24.68
CA GLY A 719 -13.15 25.36 -24.78
C GLY A 719 -13.69 23.92 -24.70
N LEU A 720 -12.89 22.97 -24.20
CA LEU A 720 -13.27 21.57 -24.02
C LEU A 720 -13.01 21.12 -22.58
N GLY A 721 -14.00 20.44 -21.99
CA GLY A 721 -13.78 19.59 -20.81
C GLY A 721 -13.11 18.29 -21.24
N VAL A 722 -12.20 17.79 -20.40
CA VAL A 722 -11.40 16.59 -20.69
C VAL A 722 -11.43 15.66 -19.49
N ASP A 723 -11.87 14.42 -19.71
CA ASP A 723 -11.79 13.35 -18.73
C ASP A 723 -11.05 12.15 -19.33
N VAL A 724 -10.16 11.52 -18.56
CA VAL A 724 -9.53 10.26 -18.96
C VAL A 724 -10.40 9.11 -18.45
N LEU A 725 -10.73 8.17 -19.33
CA LEU A 725 -11.53 7.00 -19.00
C LEU A 725 -10.63 5.74 -18.92
N PRO A 726 -10.96 4.77 -18.06
CA PRO A 726 -10.33 3.46 -18.10
C PRO A 726 -10.57 2.80 -19.46
N ALA A 727 -9.52 2.24 -20.04
CA ALA A 727 -9.59 1.41 -21.24
C ALA A 727 -8.80 0.13 -20.98
N SER A 728 -9.47 -1.02 -21.11
CA SER A 728 -8.86 -2.34 -20.91
C SER A 728 -8.60 -2.98 -22.26
N THR A 729 -7.49 -3.72 -22.36
CA THR A 729 -7.23 -4.63 -23.48
C THR A 729 -7.82 -6.01 -23.24
N HIS A 730 -8.40 -6.26 -22.05
CA HIS A 730 -8.87 -7.58 -21.60
C HIS A 730 -7.81 -8.68 -21.70
N THR A 731 -6.54 -8.28 -21.52
CA THR A 731 -5.39 -9.17 -21.56
C THR A 731 -4.65 -9.21 -20.22
N ALA A 732 -3.86 -10.26 -20.01
CA ALA A 732 -2.95 -10.40 -18.88
C ALA A 732 -1.55 -10.76 -19.38
N LYS A 733 -0.57 -9.90 -19.08
CA LYS A 733 0.84 -10.12 -19.48
C LYS A 733 1.53 -11.18 -18.59
N PHE A 734 1.10 -11.24 -17.33
CA PHE A 734 1.61 -12.10 -16.28
C PHE A 734 0.46 -12.80 -15.57
N ASP A 735 0.74 -13.71 -14.65
CA ASP A 735 -0.32 -14.35 -13.87
C ASP A 735 -1.02 -13.32 -12.98
N LEU A 736 -0.25 -12.42 -12.37
CA LEU A 736 -0.71 -11.24 -11.63
C LEU A 736 0.17 -10.02 -11.96
N SER A 737 -0.43 -8.87 -12.23
CA SER A 737 0.26 -7.58 -12.40
C SER A 737 -0.36 -6.54 -11.47
N ILE A 738 0.39 -6.16 -10.44
CA ILE A 738 -0.02 -5.13 -9.48
C ILE A 738 0.46 -3.78 -10.01
N ASN A 739 -0.48 -2.87 -10.28
CA ASN A 739 -0.20 -1.51 -10.72
C ASN A 739 -0.69 -0.54 -9.65
N LEU A 740 0.18 0.36 -9.18
CA LEU A 740 -0.14 1.40 -8.21
C LEU A 740 0.09 2.78 -8.85
N PHE A 741 -0.78 3.73 -8.54
CA PHE A 741 -0.76 5.08 -9.12
C PHE A 741 -0.54 6.10 -8.00
N GLU A 742 0.68 6.60 -7.87
CA GLU A 742 1.05 7.58 -6.87
C GLU A 742 0.93 8.99 -7.47
N LEU A 743 -0.22 9.62 -7.26
CA LEU A 743 -0.46 11.00 -7.68
C LEU A 743 0.10 11.98 -6.63
N PRO A 744 0.64 13.14 -7.06
CA PRO A 744 1.07 14.18 -6.13
C PRO A 744 -0.12 14.64 -5.27
N PRO A 745 0.06 14.81 -3.95
CA PRO A 745 -1.00 15.30 -3.08
C PRO A 745 -1.40 16.72 -3.51
N MET A 746 -2.70 16.97 -3.62
CA MET A 746 -3.23 18.32 -3.84
C MET A 746 -3.26 19.07 -2.49
N PRO A 747 -2.90 20.36 -2.44
CA PRO A 747 -2.93 21.12 -1.18
C PRO A 747 -4.31 21.07 -0.51
N GLY A 748 -4.36 20.58 0.73
CA GLY A 748 -5.58 20.54 1.55
C GLY A 748 -6.46 19.29 1.37
N GLU A 749 -6.08 18.33 0.53
CA GLU A 749 -6.87 17.09 0.32
C GLU A 749 -6.00 15.84 0.52
N PRO A 750 -6.28 14.99 1.53
CA PRO A 750 -5.60 13.71 1.69
C PRO A 750 -5.94 12.78 0.50
N GLN A 751 -4.92 12.32 -0.24
CA GLN A 751 -5.12 11.51 -1.46
C GLN A 751 -4.70 10.05 -1.29
N PRO A 752 -5.54 9.08 -1.71
CA PRO A 752 -5.18 7.68 -1.70
C PRO A 752 -4.12 7.35 -2.76
N ILE A 753 -3.55 6.14 -2.71
CA ILE A 753 -2.84 5.53 -3.85
C ILE A 753 -3.80 4.50 -4.48
N PRO A 754 -4.45 4.82 -5.61
CA PRO A 754 -5.22 3.84 -6.36
C PRO A 754 -4.32 2.69 -6.84
N GLY A 755 -4.88 1.48 -6.85
CA GLY A 755 -4.20 0.29 -7.31
C GLY A 755 -5.11 -0.61 -8.14
N THR A 756 -4.51 -1.39 -9.02
CA THR A 756 -5.18 -2.44 -9.77
C THR A 756 -4.37 -3.72 -9.76
N ILE A 757 -5.05 -4.87 -9.78
CA ILE A 757 -4.44 -6.19 -10.02
C ILE A 757 -5.03 -6.73 -11.31
N GLU A 758 -4.24 -6.72 -12.38
CA GLU A 758 -4.53 -7.46 -13.60
C GLU A 758 -4.20 -8.93 -13.35
N TYR A 759 -5.10 -9.86 -13.69
CA TYR A 759 -4.92 -11.29 -13.45
C TYR A 759 -5.29 -12.13 -14.66
N ALA A 760 -4.61 -13.26 -14.83
CA ALA A 760 -4.93 -14.23 -15.86
C ALA A 760 -6.20 -15.01 -15.48
N THR A 761 -7.27 -14.89 -16.28
CA THR A 761 -8.56 -15.56 -16.03
C THR A 761 -8.48 -17.08 -16.14
N ASP A 762 -7.45 -17.58 -16.84
CA ASP A 762 -7.14 -19.02 -16.92
C ASP A 762 -6.78 -19.62 -15.56
N LEU A 763 -6.32 -18.79 -14.62
CA LEU A 763 -5.78 -19.23 -13.32
C LEU A 763 -6.65 -18.81 -12.13
N PHE A 764 -7.24 -17.62 -12.18
CA PHE A 764 -7.91 -17.01 -11.03
C PHE A 764 -9.36 -16.60 -11.30
N ASN A 765 -10.17 -16.61 -10.25
CA ASN A 765 -11.48 -15.97 -10.16
C ASN A 765 -11.33 -14.54 -9.64
N HIS A 766 -12.28 -13.68 -10.01
CA HIS A 766 -12.37 -12.31 -9.51
C HIS A 766 -12.31 -12.25 -7.96
N ASP A 767 -13.17 -13.00 -7.27
CA ASP A 767 -13.26 -13.01 -5.80
C ASP A 767 -11.95 -13.44 -5.12
N THR A 768 -11.16 -14.29 -5.75
CA THR A 768 -9.85 -14.74 -5.23
C THR A 768 -8.85 -13.59 -5.27
N VAL A 769 -8.82 -12.84 -6.38
CA VAL A 769 -7.90 -11.71 -6.56
C VAL A 769 -8.32 -10.49 -5.72
N GLU A 770 -9.62 -10.29 -5.51
CA GLU A 770 -10.15 -9.29 -4.57
C GLU A 770 -9.69 -9.55 -3.13
N LYS A 771 -9.63 -10.82 -2.72
CA LYS A 771 -9.03 -11.20 -1.42
C LYS A 771 -7.53 -10.91 -1.40
N PHE A 772 -6.79 -11.20 -2.47
CA PHE A 772 -5.36 -10.87 -2.53
C PHE A 772 -5.11 -9.37 -2.39
N ALA A 773 -5.94 -8.52 -3.02
CA ALA A 773 -5.87 -7.08 -2.86
C ALA A 773 -6.11 -6.65 -1.40
N SER A 774 -7.13 -7.23 -0.75
CA SER A 774 -7.45 -6.97 0.65
C SER A 774 -6.33 -7.44 1.60
N HIS A 775 -5.74 -8.60 1.34
CA HIS A 775 -4.60 -9.14 2.08
C HIS A 775 -3.35 -8.27 1.90
N TYR A 776 -3.11 -7.77 0.70
CA TYR A 776 -1.99 -6.86 0.42
C TYR A 776 -2.09 -5.56 1.22
N VAL A 777 -3.27 -4.94 1.27
CA VAL A 777 -3.52 -3.72 2.06
C VAL A 777 -3.35 -3.98 3.56
N ARG A 778 -3.81 -5.13 4.08
CA ARG A 778 -3.59 -5.51 5.49
C ARG A 778 -2.13 -5.71 5.85
N ILE A 779 -1.36 -6.30 4.95
CA ILE A 779 0.09 -6.44 5.15
C ILE A 779 0.72 -5.05 5.24
N LEU A 780 0.38 -4.13 4.33
CA LEU A 780 0.87 -2.76 4.34
C LEU A 780 0.53 -2.04 5.65
N ASP A 781 -0.70 -2.16 6.14
CA ASP A 781 -1.13 -1.61 7.44
C ASP A 781 -0.30 -2.18 8.59
N ALA A 782 -0.19 -3.51 8.68
CA ALA A 782 0.52 -4.18 9.77
C ALA A 782 2.02 -3.81 9.82
N VAL A 783 2.69 -3.74 8.66
CA VAL A 783 4.13 -3.47 8.59
C VAL A 783 4.48 -1.99 8.73
N SER A 784 3.55 -1.10 8.41
CA SER A 784 3.71 0.35 8.62
C SER A 784 3.60 0.73 10.09
N VAL A 785 2.84 -0.05 10.88
CA VAL A 785 2.73 0.13 12.34
C VAL A 785 3.88 -0.54 13.10
N ASP A 786 4.30 -1.74 12.69
CA ASP A 786 5.28 -2.55 13.42
C ASP A 786 6.25 -3.26 12.45
N PRO A 787 7.28 -2.56 11.93
CA PRO A 787 8.24 -3.15 10.99
C PRO A 787 9.17 -4.19 11.63
N GLU A 788 9.17 -4.34 12.96
CA GLU A 788 9.92 -5.39 13.67
C GLU A 788 9.17 -6.72 13.70
N ARG A 789 7.89 -6.73 13.31
CA ARG A 789 7.10 -7.96 13.24
C ARG A 789 7.71 -8.94 12.26
N ARG A 790 7.80 -10.21 12.69
CA ARG A 790 8.25 -11.29 11.81
C ARG A 790 7.20 -11.56 10.75
N ILE A 791 7.63 -11.80 9.52
CA ILE A 791 6.72 -11.92 8.37
C ILE A 791 5.66 -13.03 8.54
N ASP A 792 5.96 -14.13 9.23
CA ASP A 792 4.99 -15.21 9.49
C ASP A 792 3.94 -14.82 10.54
N GLN A 793 4.19 -13.80 11.36
CA GLN A 793 3.24 -13.32 12.38
C GLN A 793 2.28 -12.25 11.84
N ILE A 794 2.45 -11.83 10.59
CA ILE A 794 1.52 -10.90 9.94
C ILE A 794 0.24 -11.64 9.59
N GLU A 795 -0.87 -11.26 10.21
CA GLU A 795 -2.21 -11.80 9.95
C GLU A 795 -2.73 -11.21 8.63
N ILE A 796 -3.17 -12.07 7.70
CA ILE A 796 -3.70 -11.65 6.40
C ILE A 796 -5.23 -11.79 6.31
N ILE A 797 -5.82 -12.71 7.09
CA ILE A 797 -7.28 -12.92 7.14
C ILE A 797 -7.96 -11.90 8.05
N ASP A 798 -9.20 -11.54 7.75
CA ASP A 798 -10.00 -10.68 8.64
C ASP A 798 -10.74 -11.49 9.69
N ALA A 799 -11.40 -10.77 10.60
CA ALA A 799 -12.29 -11.34 11.59
C ALA A 799 -13.41 -12.21 10.98
N ILE A 800 -13.90 -11.90 9.76
CA ILE A 800 -14.99 -12.66 9.12
C ILE A 800 -14.44 -13.98 8.58
N GLU A 801 -13.34 -13.94 7.84
CA GLU A 801 -12.61 -15.11 7.35
C GLU A 801 -12.14 -15.98 8.51
N ARG A 802 -11.64 -15.37 9.58
CA ARG A 802 -11.23 -16.08 10.79
C ARG A 802 -12.41 -16.75 11.49
N ASP A 803 -13.55 -16.09 11.65
CA ASP A 803 -14.76 -16.70 12.20
C ASP A 803 -15.24 -17.88 11.33
N GLN A 804 -15.18 -17.71 10.01
CA GLN A 804 -15.54 -18.76 9.06
C GLN A 804 -14.65 -20.01 9.23
N VAL A 805 -13.34 -19.82 9.28
CA VAL A 805 -12.35 -20.91 9.38
C VAL A 805 -12.33 -21.54 10.77
N VAL A 806 -12.32 -20.73 11.82
CA VAL A 806 -12.11 -21.20 13.21
C VAL A 806 -13.41 -21.68 13.83
N ASN A 807 -14.52 -20.98 13.63
CA ASN A 807 -15.78 -21.28 14.30
C ASN A 807 -16.76 -21.99 13.37
N ARG A 808 -17.15 -21.38 12.25
CA ARG A 808 -18.29 -21.89 11.44
C ARG A 808 -18.00 -23.22 10.76
N TRP A 809 -16.82 -23.40 10.17
CA TRP A 809 -16.43 -24.70 9.60
C TRP A 809 -16.18 -25.77 10.66
N ASN A 810 -15.86 -25.36 11.89
CA ASN A 810 -15.60 -26.27 13.01
C ASN A 810 -16.77 -26.35 14.02
N ASP A 811 -17.98 -25.91 13.64
CA ASP A 811 -19.18 -26.08 14.46
C ASP A 811 -19.67 -27.54 14.36
N THR A 812 -18.82 -28.45 14.82
CA THR A 812 -19.01 -29.89 14.77
C THR A 812 -19.42 -30.46 16.13
N ALA A 813 -19.74 -29.60 17.11
CA ALA A 813 -20.10 -29.99 18.46
C ALA A 813 -21.44 -30.72 18.46
N THR A 814 -21.40 -32.04 18.66
CA THR A 814 -22.59 -32.89 18.75
C THR A 814 -22.65 -33.54 20.13
N PRO A 815 -23.76 -33.43 20.87
CA PRO A 815 -23.92 -34.16 22.13
C PRO A 815 -23.81 -35.66 21.91
N ILE A 816 -22.86 -36.30 22.58
CA ILE A 816 -22.70 -37.76 22.61
C ILE A 816 -23.05 -38.29 24.00
N PRO A 817 -23.65 -39.49 24.12
CA PRO A 817 -23.90 -40.11 25.41
C PRO A 817 -22.60 -40.28 26.21
N GLN A 818 -22.64 -40.00 27.52
CA GLN A 818 -21.55 -40.34 28.45
C GLN A 818 -21.60 -41.83 28.80
N ALA A 819 -21.39 -42.67 27.80
CA ALA A 819 -21.38 -44.12 27.95
C ALA A 819 -20.32 -44.71 27.01
N THR A 820 -19.67 -45.77 27.46
CA THR A 820 -18.72 -46.55 26.67
C THR A 820 -19.46 -47.43 25.67
N VAL A 821 -18.79 -47.83 24.58
CA VAL A 821 -19.36 -48.77 23.60
C VAL A 821 -19.85 -50.07 24.27
N PRO A 822 -19.13 -50.68 25.23
CA PRO A 822 -19.65 -51.81 26.00
C PRO A 822 -20.93 -51.55 26.79
N GLU A 823 -21.08 -50.38 27.41
CA GLU A 823 -22.31 -50.00 28.15
C GLU A 823 -23.48 -49.77 27.20
N LEU A 824 -23.25 -49.09 26.07
CA LEU A 824 -24.23 -48.92 25.01
C LEU A 824 -24.67 -50.28 24.43
N PHE A 825 -23.71 -51.20 24.25
CA PHE A 825 -24.00 -52.55 23.78
C PHE A 825 -24.80 -53.35 24.82
N ALA A 826 -24.45 -53.27 26.10
CA ALA A 826 -25.19 -53.94 27.18
C ALA A 826 -26.62 -53.40 27.33
N ALA A 827 -26.81 -52.08 27.21
CA ALA A 827 -28.13 -51.46 27.20
C ALA A 827 -28.96 -51.93 26.00
N GLN A 828 -28.35 -52.05 24.82
CA GLN A 828 -29.00 -52.61 23.63
C GLN A 828 -29.36 -54.10 23.81
N ALA A 829 -28.48 -54.89 24.42
CA ALA A 829 -28.73 -56.29 24.72
C ALA A 829 -29.84 -56.50 25.75
N ALA A 830 -30.00 -55.58 26.70
CA ALA A 830 -31.14 -55.58 27.61
C ALA A 830 -32.45 -55.18 26.90
N ARG A 831 -32.39 -54.25 25.94
CA ARG A 831 -33.55 -53.71 25.23
C ARG A 831 -34.15 -54.66 24.21
N THR A 832 -33.33 -55.31 23.40
CA THR A 832 -33.78 -56.26 22.35
C THR A 832 -32.94 -57.54 22.37
N PRO A 833 -33.07 -58.36 23.43
CA PRO A 833 -32.13 -59.45 23.71
C PRO A 833 -32.12 -60.56 22.66
N ASP A 834 -33.27 -60.85 22.06
CA ASP A 834 -33.44 -61.99 21.15
C ASP A 834 -33.30 -61.58 19.67
N ALA A 835 -33.03 -60.29 19.41
CA ALA A 835 -32.72 -59.80 18.06
C ALA A 835 -31.30 -60.23 17.64
N PRO A 836 -31.07 -60.54 16.35
CA PRO A 836 -29.74 -60.86 15.83
C PRO A 836 -28.80 -59.65 15.97
N ALA A 837 -27.61 -59.87 16.54
CA ALA A 837 -26.58 -58.85 16.73
C ALA A 837 -25.44 -58.99 15.72
N ILE A 838 -25.05 -60.24 15.44
CA ILE A 838 -23.97 -60.56 14.49
C ILE A 838 -24.20 -61.94 13.88
N ASN A 839 -23.82 -62.10 12.62
CA ASN A 839 -23.83 -63.37 11.91
C ASN A 839 -22.54 -63.56 11.09
N ASP A 840 -22.10 -64.80 10.99
CA ASP A 840 -21.18 -65.26 9.96
C ASP A 840 -21.75 -66.53 9.28
N ASP A 841 -20.97 -67.18 8.42
CA ASP A 841 -21.42 -68.36 7.67
C ASP A 841 -21.73 -69.58 8.57
N ASN A 842 -21.28 -69.57 9.83
CA ASN A 842 -21.39 -70.71 10.74
C ASN A 842 -22.41 -70.49 11.86
N GLU A 843 -22.52 -69.27 12.37
CA GLU A 843 -23.44 -68.97 13.47
C GLU A 843 -24.04 -67.55 13.40
N THR A 844 -25.23 -67.40 13.97
CA THR A 844 -25.87 -66.11 14.26
C THR A 844 -26.03 -65.98 15.76
N LEU A 845 -25.54 -64.90 16.34
CA LEU A 845 -25.66 -64.60 17.76
C LEU A 845 -26.67 -63.48 17.98
N THR A 846 -27.61 -63.69 18.90
CA THR A 846 -28.46 -62.61 19.39
C THR A 846 -27.68 -61.66 20.27
N TYR A 847 -28.20 -60.45 20.52
CA TYR A 847 -27.56 -59.51 21.43
C TYR A 847 -27.31 -60.11 22.82
N ARG A 848 -28.26 -60.89 23.35
CA ARG A 848 -28.12 -61.60 24.64
C ARG A 848 -26.96 -62.61 24.60
N GLN A 849 -26.87 -63.39 23.53
CA GLN A 849 -25.83 -64.42 23.38
C GLN A 849 -24.44 -63.81 23.22
N LEU A 850 -24.32 -62.75 22.41
CA LEU A 850 -23.05 -62.05 22.20
C LEU A 850 -22.57 -61.37 23.48
N ASP A 851 -23.47 -60.68 24.20
CA ASP A 851 -23.12 -60.01 25.45
C ASP A 851 -22.69 -61.02 26.53
N ALA A 852 -23.41 -62.14 26.69
CA ALA A 852 -23.06 -63.18 27.64
C ALA A 852 -21.69 -63.83 27.33
N ARG A 853 -21.43 -64.15 26.04
CA ARG A 853 -20.13 -64.69 25.62
C ARG A 853 -19.00 -63.69 25.84
N ALA A 854 -19.22 -62.42 25.53
CA ALA A 854 -18.25 -61.35 25.75
C ALA A 854 -17.99 -61.09 27.24
N ASN A 855 -19.01 -61.10 28.09
CA ASN A 855 -18.88 -60.96 29.56
C ASN A 855 -18.05 -62.10 30.16
N HIS A 856 -18.30 -63.34 29.73
CA HIS A 856 -17.54 -64.49 30.17
C HIS A 856 -16.07 -64.43 29.75
N LEU A 857 -15.81 -64.03 28.49
CA LEU A 857 -14.44 -63.85 28.00
C LEU A 857 -13.73 -62.67 28.69
N ALA A 858 -14.45 -61.56 28.94
CA ALA A 858 -13.92 -60.40 29.66
C ALA A 858 -13.47 -60.79 31.07
N ALA A 859 -14.30 -61.52 31.82
CA ALA A 859 -13.95 -62.02 33.15
C ALA A 859 -12.66 -62.86 33.13
N ARG A 860 -12.49 -63.71 32.11
CA ARG A 860 -11.26 -64.49 31.92
C ARG A 860 -10.06 -63.59 31.59
N LEU A 861 -10.19 -62.65 30.66
CA LEU A 861 -9.13 -61.72 30.30
C LEU A 861 -8.66 -60.89 31.51
N THR A 862 -9.58 -60.49 32.39
CA THR A 862 -9.23 -59.80 33.64
C THR A 862 -8.38 -60.68 34.56
N THR A 863 -8.63 -62.00 34.63
CA THR A 863 -7.74 -62.91 35.39
C THR A 863 -6.34 -63.03 34.80
N TYR A 864 -6.18 -62.76 33.51
CA TYR A 864 -4.87 -62.69 32.82
C TYR A 864 -4.26 -61.28 32.86
N GLY A 865 -4.86 -60.34 33.60
CA GLY A 865 -4.31 -59.01 33.80
C GLY A 865 -4.83 -57.93 32.84
N ALA A 866 -5.81 -58.24 31.97
CA ALA A 866 -6.46 -57.23 31.14
C ALA A 866 -7.25 -56.24 32.01
N ARG A 867 -6.88 -54.97 31.90
CA ARG A 867 -7.41 -53.83 32.65
C ARG A 867 -7.22 -52.53 31.84
N PRO A 868 -7.75 -51.37 32.28
CA PRO A 868 -7.45 -50.09 31.66
C PRO A 868 -5.95 -49.89 31.44
N GLU A 869 -5.58 -49.27 30.32
CA GLU A 869 -4.20 -49.01 29.90
C GLU A 869 -3.36 -50.27 29.58
N THR A 870 -3.99 -51.45 29.46
CA THR A 870 -3.34 -52.64 28.91
C THR A 870 -3.76 -52.90 27.46
N ILE A 871 -2.88 -53.55 26.70
CA ILE A 871 -3.11 -53.89 25.29
C ILE A 871 -3.23 -55.41 25.18
N VAL A 872 -4.31 -55.90 24.58
CA VAL A 872 -4.52 -57.32 24.30
C VAL A 872 -4.43 -57.55 22.79
N ALA A 873 -3.49 -58.37 22.36
CA ALA A 873 -3.35 -58.74 20.96
C ALA A 873 -4.47 -59.67 20.50
N VAL A 874 -4.99 -59.44 19.29
CA VAL A 874 -6.08 -60.24 18.70
C VAL A 874 -5.68 -60.69 17.30
N ALA A 875 -5.34 -61.98 17.18
CA ALA A 875 -5.02 -62.64 15.91
C ALA A 875 -6.14 -63.63 15.53
N LEU A 876 -7.34 -63.11 15.24
CA LEU A 876 -8.50 -63.91 14.82
C LEU A 876 -8.94 -63.50 13.41
N PRO A 877 -9.31 -64.46 12.54
CA PRO A 877 -9.92 -64.13 11.26
C PRO A 877 -11.32 -63.52 11.46
N ARG A 878 -11.83 -62.84 10.43
CA ARG A 878 -13.19 -62.27 10.43
C ARG A 878 -14.21 -63.35 10.75
N SER A 879 -14.85 -63.22 11.91
CA SER A 879 -15.81 -64.18 12.45
C SER A 879 -16.59 -63.54 13.61
N THR A 880 -17.69 -64.18 14.00
CA THR A 880 -18.43 -63.90 15.24
C THR A 880 -17.51 -63.95 16.49
N ARG A 881 -16.49 -64.81 16.49
CA ARG A 881 -15.47 -64.92 17.54
C ARG A 881 -14.58 -63.68 17.64
N LEU A 882 -14.21 -63.06 16.52
CA LEU A 882 -13.43 -61.83 16.50
C LEU A 882 -14.18 -60.71 17.22
N VAL A 883 -15.42 -60.43 16.83
CA VAL A 883 -16.22 -59.36 17.47
C VAL A 883 -16.50 -59.66 18.94
N THR A 884 -16.72 -60.93 19.30
CA THR A 884 -16.81 -61.36 20.71
C THR A 884 -15.54 -61.01 21.49
N ALA A 885 -14.35 -61.25 20.92
CA ALA A 885 -13.07 -60.92 21.54
C ALA A 885 -12.86 -59.41 21.68
N LEU A 886 -13.15 -58.63 20.63
CA LEU A 886 -13.03 -57.17 20.67
C LEU A 886 -13.95 -56.54 21.73
N LEU A 887 -15.20 -57.02 21.81
CA LEU A 887 -16.17 -56.55 22.81
C LEU A 887 -15.75 -56.97 24.22
N ALA A 888 -15.24 -58.20 24.39
CA ALA A 888 -14.74 -58.69 25.68
C ALA A 888 -13.54 -57.88 26.18
N ILE A 889 -12.55 -57.61 25.31
CA ILE A 889 -11.39 -56.76 25.64
C ILE A 889 -11.87 -55.37 26.04
N SER A 890 -12.76 -54.75 25.25
CA SER A 890 -13.33 -53.44 25.57
C SER A 890 -14.06 -53.43 26.92
N LYS A 891 -14.78 -54.51 27.28
CA LYS A 891 -15.46 -54.67 28.59
C LYS A 891 -14.48 -54.74 29.77
N THR A 892 -13.23 -55.14 29.57
CA THR A 892 -12.19 -55.07 30.62
C THR A 892 -11.58 -53.68 30.80
N GLY A 893 -11.87 -52.75 29.87
CA GLY A 893 -11.22 -51.43 29.77
C GLY A 893 -9.88 -51.46 29.04
N ALA A 894 -9.38 -52.64 28.64
CA ALA A 894 -8.16 -52.76 27.84
C ALA A 894 -8.38 -52.34 26.38
N ALA A 895 -7.30 -51.96 25.70
CA ALA A 895 -7.27 -51.74 24.26
C ALA A 895 -6.99 -53.05 23.52
N TYR A 896 -7.61 -53.27 22.37
CA TYR A 896 -7.27 -54.40 21.50
C TYR A 896 -6.29 -53.96 20.41
N LEU A 897 -5.33 -54.83 20.10
CA LEU A 897 -4.40 -54.66 18.98
C LEU A 897 -4.66 -55.77 17.95
N PRO A 898 -5.30 -55.47 16.80
CA PRO A 898 -5.54 -56.48 15.78
C PRO A 898 -4.22 -56.85 15.09
N ILE A 899 -3.96 -58.16 14.96
CA ILE A 899 -2.79 -58.71 14.27
C ILE A 899 -3.28 -59.53 13.07
N ASP A 900 -2.79 -59.21 11.87
CA ASP A 900 -3.04 -60.04 10.69
C ASP A 900 -2.19 -61.32 10.76
N PRO A 901 -2.81 -62.51 10.89
CA PRO A 901 -2.07 -63.76 10.98
C PRO A 901 -1.30 -64.13 9.69
N ASN A 902 -1.58 -63.46 8.57
CA ASN A 902 -0.85 -63.69 7.31
C ASN A 902 0.42 -62.84 7.19
N TYR A 903 0.69 -61.96 8.16
CA TYR A 903 1.92 -61.17 8.15
C TYR A 903 3.16 -62.04 8.45
N PRO A 904 4.32 -61.70 7.86
CA PRO A 904 5.58 -62.38 8.15
C PRO A 904 5.88 -62.39 9.65
N SER A 905 6.50 -63.46 10.14
CA SER A 905 6.84 -63.64 11.57
C SER A 905 7.66 -62.47 12.15
N GLU A 906 8.47 -61.81 11.33
CA GLU A 906 9.25 -60.63 11.70
C GLU A 906 8.38 -59.42 12.13
N ARG A 907 7.17 -59.30 11.56
CA ARG A 907 6.17 -58.27 11.94
C ARG A 907 5.31 -58.67 13.14
N THR A 908 5.13 -59.96 13.40
CA THR A 908 4.34 -60.46 14.54
C THR A 908 5.17 -60.62 15.82
N VAL A 909 6.48 -60.93 15.72
CA VAL A 909 7.39 -61.09 16.87
C VAL A 909 7.92 -59.73 17.40
N SER A 910 8.05 -58.71 16.54
CA SER A 910 8.55 -57.38 16.95
C SER A 910 7.53 -56.56 17.78
N HIS A 911 6.24 -56.86 17.67
CA HIS A 911 5.21 -56.26 18.53
C HIS A 911 5.25 -56.77 19.98
N ASP A 912 5.85 -57.94 20.22
CA ASP A 912 5.87 -58.61 21.53
C ASP A 912 7.06 -58.17 22.42
N THR A 913 8.12 -57.57 21.83
CA THR A 913 9.39 -57.39 22.57
C THR A 913 9.97 -55.98 22.65
N THR A 914 9.48 -54.98 21.91
CA THR A 914 10.09 -53.62 22.00
C THR A 914 9.16 -52.40 21.97
N THR A 915 7.94 -52.46 21.44
CA THR A 915 7.11 -51.23 21.26
C THR A 915 5.72 -51.28 21.89
N THR A 916 5.19 -52.46 22.21
CA THR A 916 3.90 -52.63 22.88
C THR A 916 4.01 -53.82 23.81
N ARG A 917 4.24 -53.61 25.11
CA ARG A 917 4.16 -54.71 26.10
C ARG A 917 2.69 -55.13 26.26
N ALA A 918 2.20 -55.92 25.32
CA ALA A 918 0.96 -56.66 25.46
C ALA A 918 1.27 -57.93 26.29
N PRO A 919 0.59 -58.18 27.42
CA PRO A 919 0.64 -59.48 28.09
C PRO A 919 -0.09 -60.58 27.33
#